data_AF-A0A5N7CXX5-F1
#
_entry.id   AF-A0A5N7CXX5-F1
#
_cell.length_a   1.000
_cell.length_b   1.000
_cell.length_c   1.000
_cell.angle_alpha   90.00
_cell.angle_beta   90.00
_cell.angle_gamma   90.00
#
_symmetry.space_group_name_H-M   'P 1'
#
loop_
_entity.id
_entity.type
_entity.pdbx_description
1 polymer ?
#
loop_
_entity_poly.entity_id
_entity_poly.type
_entity_poly.pdbx_seq_one_letter_code
_entity_poly.pdbx_strand_id
1 'polypeptide(L)'
;MSIEGQDTFPLRLNVVIHVVGSRGDVQPFVALGKELQKHGHRVRLATHLAFREYINETGLEFFNIGGDPAELMAFMVNNPGLMPDMRTIRSGAIPKRRREMKAIFSGCWRSCFETGDGTGMHHIKEDPWSEALDCTSQPFVADVIIANPPSFAHLSCAEKLGIPVNMMFTMPWSATQSFPHPLANVRARNTKPSVANFASYAIVEVMLWEGLGDLINRFRKRELGLDPLDAIRAPSIAHRLRIPYTYLWSPSLLPKPQDWGEHIDVCGFQFLASDTNYKPPDDLDAFLKAGDPPVYIGFGSIVVDNPAKLTEIVFEAVRLTGKRALVSKGWGNIGEGRAEIPENVMLLGKVPHDWLFHHVSCVVHHGGAGTTAAGLVLGRPTVIVPFFGDQPFWGSIVARAGAGPQPVPYKQLTAQKLAEAINKALEPSTLEKAEEIGKGMRTERGVQNAVCSFHQHLDLRRLRCAICPTRPAVWWHKHLHIKLSTFAAAVLVEAGLVDPHSLELYRSKHYDTNRDPRGPLSASAEVLYGVVSGFISGLATVPTDLAGMLSKENRKRKRHNHHRHIGDRDWIQSHCAAGLAQAKAQKGEGPSNSHINGASRQDRSESDDGSSASEPGSESEYASAEEGQSGSSSADTAVDDSDADNAANELDLERTLTRKQATEQKIGAQEILAETSYHTSKFAKQVLNYAIMLPTDLTLSLAKGFHNAPKLYHDTTVQRIPRVRNVKSGFRAAGIEFTEGFYYGITGLLTQPARGFQKSGGRGLVKGVGKGMGGVFLKPAAGIWGLAGFPLDGLHKSLRSSLTKNKTKYILRSRLEQGIQEMCASSAEERAVVVKKWRELEKNHPRNQDGHAH
;
A
#
# COMPACT_ATOMS: atom_id res chain seq x y z
N MET A 1 -32.70 -4.31 -18.80
CA MET A 1 -33.51 -5.25 -18.00
C MET A 1 -33.90 -4.53 -16.72
N SER A 2 -35.20 -4.49 -16.46
CA SER A 2 -35.88 -3.72 -15.41
C SER A 2 -35.49 -4.17 -14.00
N ILE A 3 -35.56 -3.21 -13.07
CA ILE A 3 -35.23 -3.29 -11.64
C ILE A 3 -36.40 -3.91 -10.88
N GLU A 4 -36.17 -4.99 -10.11
CA GLU A 4 -36.89 -5.33 -8.88
C GLU A 4 -36.14 -6.46 -8.15
N GLY A 5 -35.62 -6.15 -6.95
CA GLY A 5 -34.73 -7.00 -6.14
C GLY A 5 -33.34 -6.37 -6.00
N GLN A 6 -33.02 -5.81 -4.83
CA GLN A 6 -31.63 -5.43 -4.53
C GLN A 6 -30.79 -6.71 -4.51
N ASP A 7 -30.07 -6.99 -5.60
CA ASP A 7 -29.05 -8.04 -5.65
C ASP A 7 -27.92 -7.70 -4.66
N THR A 8 -28.11 -8.05 -3.39
CA THR A 8 -27.08 -7.93 -2.37
C THR A 8 -25.88 -8.77 -2.76
N PHE A 9 -24.68 -8.22 -2.64
CA PHE A 9 -23.47 -8.97 -2.99
C PHE A 9 -23.34 -10.18 -2.04
N PRO A 10 -23.08 -11.38 -2.56
CA PRO A 10 -23.26 -12.64 -1.81
C PRO A 10 -22.20 -12.90 -0.73
N LEU A 11 -21.27 -11.96 -0.50
CA LEU A 11 -20.18 -12.07 0.46
C LEU A 11 -20.11 -10.82 1.34
N ARG A 12 -19.99 -11.03 2.64
CA ARG A 12 -19.63 -9.95 3.58
C ARG A 12 -18.10 -9.88 3.68
N LEU A 13 -17.52 -8.71 3.40
CA LEU A 13 -16.06 -8.52 3.33
C LEU A 13 -15.65 -7.37 4.24
N ASN A 14 -14.47 -7.49 4.84
CA ASN A 14 -13.75 -6.37 5.44
C ASN A 14 -13.01 -5.61 4.33
N VAL A 15 -13.49 -4.41 4.02
CA VAL A 15 -12.92 -3.54 2.97
C VAL A 15 -12.13 -2.43 3.65
N VAL A 16 -10.83 -2.34 3.35
CA VAL A 16 -10.03 -1.16 3.72
C VAL A 16 -9.90 -0.24 2.52
N ILE A 17 -10.18 1.04 2.71
CA ILE A 17 -10.08 2.08 1.68
C ILE A 17 -8.89 2.99 2.03
N HIS A 18 -7.83 2.96 1.23
CA HIS A 18 -6.66 3.83 1.40
C HIS A 18 -6.83 5.12 0.59
N VAL A 19 -6.94 6.26 1.27
CA VAL A 19 -7.08 7.56 0.61
C VAL A 19 -6.05 8.54 1.16
N VAL A 20 -5.16 9.00 0.28
CA VAL A 20 -4.22 10.11 0.57
C VAL A 20 -4.62 11.30 -0.28
N GLY A 21 -4.89 12.44 0.35
CA GLY A 21 -5.30 13.65 -0.36
C GLY A 21 -6.09 14.63 0.49
N SER A 22 -6.72 15.57 -0.21
CA SER A 22 -7.57 16.61 0.36
C SER A 22 -9.00 16.11 0.63
N ARG A 23 -9.87 17.00 1.11
CA ARG A 23 -11.31 16.70 1.24
C ARG A 23 -11.93 16.25 -0.09
N GLY A 24 -11.47 16.83 -1.21
CA GLY A 24 -11.95 16.45 -2.55
C GLY A 24 -11.59 15.02 -2.95
N ASP A 25 -10.52 14.47 -2.36
CA ASP A 25 -10.13 13.07 -2.54
C ASP A 25 -10.90 12.16 -1.59
N VAL A 26 -11.12 12.56 -0.34
CA VAL A 26 -11.76 11.73 0.70
C VAL A 26 -13.28 11.60 0.52
N GLN A 27 -13.97 12.70 0.21
CA GLN A 27 -15.43 12.74 0.15
C GLN A 27 -16.07 11.71 -0.82
N PRO A 28 -15.52 11.49 -2.03
CA PRO A 28 -16.01 10.42 -2.92
C PRO A 28 -15.98 9.02 -2.30
N PHE A 29 -14.96 8.71 -1.48
CA PHE A 29 -14.83 7.41 -0.82
C PHE A 29 -15.72 7.27 0.42
N VAL A 30 -16.15 8.38 1.02
CA VAL A 30 -17.20 8.34 2.06
C VAL A 30 -18.51 7.90 1.42
N ALA A 31 -18.89 8.47 0.27
CA ALA A 31 -20.09 8.04 -0.46
C ALA A 31 -20.02 6.56 -0.87
N LEU A 32 -18.89 6.14 -1.43
CA LEU A 32 -18.63 4.74 -1.78
C LEU A 32 -18.72 3.81 -0.55
N GLY A 33 -18.10 4.19 0.56
CA GLY A 33 -18.09 3.40 1.79
C GLY A 33 -19.48 3.16 2.35
N LYS A 34 -20.34 4.20 2.37
CA LYS A 34 -21.74 4.07 2.80
C LYS A 34 -22.53 3.14 1.89
N GLU A 35 -22.30 3.17 0.58
CA GLU A 35 -22.97 2.25 -0.34
C GLU A 35 -22.47 0.81 -0.16
N LEU A 36 -21.16 0.59 0.04
CA LEU A 36 -20.61 -0.72 0.36
C LEU A 36 -21.21 -1.30 1.66
N GLN A 37 -21.46 -0.49 2.68
CA GLN A 37 -22.12 -0.92 3.92
C GLN A 37 -23.55 -1.45 3.66
N LYS A 38 -24.29 -0.87 2.70
CA LYS A 38 -25.62 -1.38 2.31
C LYS A 38 -25.58 -2.79 1.72
N HIS A 39 -24.45 -3.19 1.14
CA HIS A 39 -24.21 -4.57 0.68
C HIS A 39 -23.65 -5.49 1.78
N GLY A 40 -23.60 -5.04 3.04
CA GLY A 40 -23.17 -5.84 4.19
C GLY A 40 -21.65 -5.91 4.39
N HIS A 41 -20.88 -5.05 3.71
CA HIS A 41 -19.44 -4.94 3.94
C HIS A 41 -19.12 -4.14 5.20
N ARG A 42 -18.07 -4.56 5.92
CA ARG A 42 -17.46 -3.76 6.99
C ARG A 42 -16.40 -2.87 6.36
N VAL A 43 -16.58 -1.55 6.42
CA VAL A 43 -15.75 -0.60 5.70
C VAL A 43 -14.91 0.24 6.65
N ARG A 44 -13.60 0.23 6.41
CA ARG A 44 -12.63 1.07 7.10
C ARG A 44 -11.98 2.05 6.14
N LEU A 45 -12.14 3.34 6.37
CA LEU A 45 -11.53 4.41 5.59
C LEU A 45 -10.24 4.88 6.29
N ALA A 46 -9.11 4.56 5.66
CA ALA A 46 -7.79 4.88 6.15
C ALA A 46 -7.26 6.15 5.46
N THR A 47 -7.16 7.25 6.22
CA THR A 47 -6.73 8.56 5.73
C THR A 47 -6.10 9.41 6.85
N HIS A 48 -5.90 10.70 6.61
CA HIS A 48 -5.27 11.64 7.54
C HIS A 48 -6.14 11.88 8.79
N LEU A 49 -5.49 12.12 9.92
CA LEU A 49 -6.15 12.39 11.21
C LEU A 49 -7.17 13.54 11.16
N ALA A 50 -6.92 14.55 10.33
CA ALA A 50 -7.80 15.71 10.15
C ALA A 50 -9.23 15.36 9.68
N PHE A 51 -9.46 14.15 9.15
CA PHE A 51 -10.78 13.72 8.69
C PHE A 51 -11.47 12.73 9.64
N ARG A 52 -10.89 12.46 10.83
CA ARG A 52 -11.44 11.48 11.79
C ARG A 52 -12.90 11.75 12.14
N GLU A 53 -13.20 12.96 12.63
CA GLU A 53 -14.55 13.35 13.07
C GLU A 53 -15.54 13.23 11.90
N TYR A 54 -15.19 13.83 10.76
CA TYR A 54 -16.01 13.79 9.54
C TYR A 54 -16.34 12.35 9.08
N ILE A 55 -15.41 11.41 9.21
CA ILE A 55 -15.63 10.01 8.82
C ILE A 55 -16.50 9.29 9.86
N ASN A 56 -16.21 9.46 11.15
CA ASN A 56 -16.97 8.84 12.23
C ASN A 56 -18.44 9.27 12.22
N GLU A 57 -18.73 10.55 11.96
CA GLU A 57 -20.09 11.09 11.80
C GLU A 57 -20.89 10.38 10.69
N THR A 58 -20.22 9.76 9.72
CA THR A 58 -20.87 9.06 8.60
C THR A 58 -21.19 7.59 8.90
N GLY A 59 -20.73 7.06 10.05
CA GLY A 59 -20.87 5.65 10.44
C GLY A 59 -19.82 4.70 9.83
N LEU A 60 -18.76 5.24 9.21
CA LEU A 60 -17.63 4.47 8.69
C LEU A 60 -16.53 4.34 9.75
N GLU A 61 -15.77 3.25 9.73
CA GLU A 61 -14.59 3.12 10.61
C GLU A 61 -13.44 3.98 10.08
N PHE A 62 -12.92 4.88 10.91
CA PHE A 62 -11.72 5.65 10.60
C PHE A 62 -10.43 4.89 10.96
N PHE A 63 -9.37 5.08 10.18
CA PHE A 63 -8.01 4.69 10.56
C PHE A 63 -6.97 5.73 10.13
N ASN A 64 -6.14 6.18 11.08
CA ASN A 64 -5.09 7.16 10.83
C ASN A 64 -3.89 6.52 10.12
N ILE A 65 -3.59 6.99 8.91
CA ILE A 65 -2.38 6.60 8.18
C ILE A 65 -1.22 7.60 8.35
N GLY A 66 -1.44 8.72 9.02
CA GLY A 66 -0.48 9.81 9.16
C GLY A 66 -0.46 10.76 7.98
N GLY A 67 0.47 11.72 8.02
CA GLY A 67 0.53 12.84 7.09
C GLY A 67 -0.52 13.92 7.39
N ASP A 68 -0.27 15.13 6.89
CA ASP A 68 -1.17 16.28 7.04
C ASP A 68 -1.61 16.76 5.64
N PRO A 69 -2.93 16.78 5.36
CA PRO A 69 -3.44 17.22 4.05
C PRO A 69 -3.16 18.70 3.77
N ALA A 70 -3.11 19.57 4.78
CA ALA A 70 -2.81 20.99 4.61
C ALA A 70 -1.35 21.19 4.17
N GLU A 71 -0.42 20.49 4.81
CA GLU A 71 0.98 20.46 4.39
C GLU A 71 1.13 19.79 3.02
N LEU A 72 0.30 18.77 2.74
CA LEU A 72 0.23 18.13 1.42
C LEU A 72 -0.03 19.15 0.32
N MET A 73 -1.12 19.91 0.46
CA MET A 73 -1.58 20.91 -0.49
C MET A 73 -0.63 22.11 -0.59
N ALA A 74 -0.14 22.64 0.53
CA ALA A 74 0.77 23.79 0.54
C ALA A 74 2.04 23.53 -0.28
N PHE A 75 2.60 22.33 -0.18
CA PHE A 75 3.76 21.93 -0.99
C PHE A 75 3.44 21.87 -2.49
N MET A 76 2.26 21.35 -2.88
CA MET A 76 1.85 21.21 -4.28
C MET A 76 1.56 22.56 -4.93
N VAL A 77 0.97 23.49 -4.17
CA VAL A 77 0.79 24.88 -4.59
C VAL A 77 2.16 25.54 -4.86
N ASN A 78 3.10 25.37 -3.93
CA ASN A 78 4.44 25.95 -4.02
C ASN A 78 5.34 25.24 -5.06
N ASN A 79 4.97 24.03 -5.50
CA ASN A 79 5.70 23.23 -6.47
C ASN A 79 4.71 22.63 -7.47
N PRO A 80 4.13 23.44 -8.38
CA PRO A 80 3.07 22.99 -9.28
C PRO A 80 3.58 22.01 -10.36
N GLY A 81 4.89 21.86 -10.50
CA GLY A 81 5.52 20.86 -11.38
C GLY A 81 5.96 19.61 -10.60
N LEU A 82 6.18 18.51 -11.33
CA LEU A 82 6.71 17.26 -10.78
C LEU A 82 8.15 17.39 -10.24
N MET A 83 8.90 18.40 -10.69
CA MET A 83 10.23 18.70 -10.17
C MET A 83 10.16 19.84 -9.13
N PRO A 84 10.66 19.63 -7.91
CA PRO A 84 10.69 20.67 -6.88
C PRO A 84 11.60 21.83 -7.28
N ASP A 85 11.21 23.06 -6.92
CA ASP A 85 12.06 24.22 -7.13
C ASP A 85 13.33 24.17 -6.26
N MET A 86 14.41 24.79 -6.73
CA MET A 86 15.69 24.84 -6.00
C MET A 86 15.57 25.46 -4.60
N ARG A 87 14.59 26.36 -4.41
CA ARG A 87 14.24 26.95 -3.11
C ARG A 87 13.64 25.91 -2.17
N THR A 88 12.76 25.05 -2.67
CA THR A 88 12.15 23.94 -1.94
C THR A 88 13.20 22.91 -1.51
N ILE A 89 14.17 22.60 -2.37
CA ILE A 89 15.29 21.71 -2.05
C ILE A 89 16.11 22.24 -0.87
N ARG A 90 16.43 23.54 -0.86
CA ARG A 90 17.22 24.19 0.19
C ARG A 90 16.48 24.38 1.52
N SER A 91 15.15 24.42 1.50
CA SER A 91 14.31 24.65 2.69
C SER A 91 14.21 23.45 3.67
N GLY A 92 14.70 22.27 3.30
CA GLY A 92 14.52 21.05 4.10
C GLY A 92 13.11 20.44 4.02
N ALA A 93 12.23 20.98 3.18
CA ALA A 93 10.89 20.43 2.95
C ALA A 93 10.95 18.98 2.45
N ILE A 94 11.84 18.64 1.52
CA ILE A 94 11.92 17.29 0.92
C ILE A 94 12.15 16.17 1.97
N PRO A 95 13.15 16.26 2.88
CA PRO A 95 13.29 15.30 3.97
C PRO A 95 12.05 15.15 4.86
N LYS A 96 11.34 16.25 5.16
CA LYS A 96 10.09 16.20 5.94
C LYS A 96 9.01 15.40 5.19
N ARG A 97 8.80 15.68 3.90
CA ARG A 97 7.85 14.98 3.04
C ARG A 97 8.15 13.49 2.89
N ARG A 98 9.43 13.13 2.80
CA ARG A 98 9.86 11.73 2.78
C ARG A 98 9.57 11.01 4.10
N ARG A 99 9.62 11.71 5.24
CA ARG A 99 9.20 11.15 6.55
C ARG A 99 7.69 10.96 6.62
N GLU A 100 6.92 11.96 6.18
CA GLU A 100 5.44 11.84 6.07
C GLU A 100 5.04 10.67 5.20
N MET A 101 5.62 10.53 4.01
CA MET A 101 5.30 9.43 3.10
C MET A 101 5.65 8.06 3.69
N LYS A 102 6.75 7.97 4.45
CA LYS A 102 7.09 6.76 5.20
C LYS A 102 6.04 6.43 6.27
N ALA A 103 5.52 7.45 6.97
CA ALA A 103 4.45 7.27 7.93
C ALA A 103 3.17 6.78 7.23
N ILE A 104 2.79 7.38 6.11
CA ILE A 104 1.68 6.96 5.25
C ILE A 104 1.82 5.49 4.84
N PHE A 105 2.99 5.05 4.39
CA PHE A 105 3.20 3.66 3.98
C PHE A 105 3.01 2.68 5.15
N SER A 106 3.58 3.01 6.31
CA SER A 106 3.43 2.18 7.51
C SER A 106 1.98 2.19 8.02
N GLY A 107 1.30 3.35 7.96
CA GLY A 107 -0.10 3.52 8.31
C GLY A 107 -1.05 2.73 7.40
N CYS A 108 -0.84 2.77 6.08
CA CYS A 108 -1.59 1.94 5.11
C CYS A 108 -1.41 0.45 5.38
N TRP A 109 -0.21 0.03 5.80
CA TRP A 109 0.02 -1.37 6.17
C TRP A 109 -0.73 -1.75 7.44
N ARG A 110 -0.63 -0.92 8.49
CA ARG A 110 -1.30 -1.12 9.78
C ARG A 110 -2.83 -1.14 9.63
N SER A 111 -3.39 -0.24 8.83
CA SER A 111 -4.85 -0.15 8.62
C SER A 111 -5.47 -1.43 8.04
N CYS A 112 -4.66 -2.29 7.42
CA CYS A 112 -5.13 -3.56 6.87
C CYS A 112 -5.39 -4.63 7.93
N PHE A 113 -4.88 -4.50 9.17
CA PHE A 113 -5.01 -5.56 10.16
C PHE A 113 -5.04 -5.11 11.63
N GLU A 114 -4.58 -3.90 11.96
CA GLU A 114 -4.49 -3.43 13.35
C GLU A 114 -5.88 -3.04 13.87
N THR A 115 -6.22 -3.46 15.08
CA THR A 115 -7.43 -2.99 15.79
C THR A 115 -7.36 -1.49 16.07
N GLY A 116 -8.50 -0.86 16.32
CA GLY A 116 -8.53 0.56 16.63
C GLY A 116 -8.52 1.49 15.41
N ASP A 117 -8.25 2.76 15.70
CA ASP A 117 -8.23 3.88 14.75
C ASP A 117 -6.80 4.26 14.29
N GLY A 118 -5.80 3.48 14.65
CA GLY A 118 -4.39 3.71 14.29
C GLY A 118 -3.67 4.83 15.06
N THR A 119 -4.33 5.49 16.02
CA THR A 119 -3.72 6.52 16.88
C THR A 119 -2.97 5.95 18.09
N GLY A 120 -3.19 4.67 18.39
CA GLY A 120 -2.66 4.02 19.60
C GLY A 120 -3.48 4.31 20.86
N MET A 121 -4.51 5.17 20.78
CA MET A 121 -5.37 5.54 21.91
C MET A 121 -6.64 4.66 22.03
N HIS A 122 -6.80 3.67 21.15
CA HIS A 122 -7.97 2.77 21.05
C HIS A 122 -8.33 1.96 22.31
N HIS A 123 -7.53 1.99 23.38
CA HIS A 123 -7.85 1.37 24.67
C HIS A 123 -8.59 2.32 25.62
N ILE A 124 -8.73 3.60 25.26
CA ILE A 124 -9.47 4.60 26.02
C ILE A 124 -10.83 4.74 25.35
N LYS A 125 -11.90 4.22 25.98
CA LYS A 125 -13.26 4.50 25.53
C LYS A 125 -13.48 6.01 25.53
N GLU A 126 -13.90 6.58 24.40
CA GLU A 126 -14.23 8.01 24.30
C GLU A 126 -15.38 8.39 25.25
N ASP A 127 -16.34 7.48 25.44
CA ASP A 127 -17.37 7.57 26.46
C ASP A 127 -17.44 6.25 27.27
N PRO A 128 -17.06 6.27 28.56
CA PRO A 128 -17.15 5.11 29.45
C PRO A 128 -18.59 4.59 29.63
N TRP A 129 -19.60 5.42 29.38
CA TRP A 129 -21.01 5.16 29.67
C TRP A 129 -21.84 4.78 28.44
N SER A 130 -21.25 4.80 27.24
CA SER A 130 -21.94 4.40 26.00
C SER A 130 -21.99 2.88 25.85
N GLU A 131 -23.20 2.34 25.64
CA GLU A 131 -23.45 0.93 25.28
C GLU A 131 -23.25 0.66 23.77
N ALA A 132 -22.91 1.68 22.97
CA ALA A 132 -22.67 1.50 21.54
C ALA A 132 -21.51 0.52 21.31
N LEU A 133 -21.70 -0.42 20.38
CA LEU A 133 -20.68 -1.41 20.03
C LEU A 133 -19.43 -0.70 19.52
N ASP A 134 -18.36 -0.70 20.33
CA ASP A 134 -17.12 -0.07 19.94
C ASP A 134 -16.43 -0.91 18.86
N CYS A 135 -16.68 -0.58 17.59
CA CYS A 135 -16.06 -1.24 16.44
C CYS A 135 -14.53 -1.19 16.48
N THR A 136 -13.95 -0.26 17.26
CA THR A 136 -12.50 -0.13 17.44
C THR A 136 -11.92 -1.27 18.30
N SER A 137 -12.74 -1.95 19.09
CA SER A 137 -12.38 -3.11 19.90
C SER A 137 -12.41 -4.44 19.12
N GLN A 138 -13.12 -4.49 17.98
CA GLN A 138 -13.23 -5.72 17.19
C GLN A 138 -12.02 -5.92 16.27
N PRO A 139 -11.45 -7.14 16.20
CA PRO A 139 -10.44 -7.50 15.21
C PRO A 139 -10.86 -7.11 13.80
N PHE A 140 -9.98 -6.42 13.07
CA PHE A 140 -10.19 -6.07 11.67
C PHE A 140 -9.03 -6.61 10.86
N VAL A 141 -9.31 -7.42 9.83
CA VAL A 141 -8.30 -7.80 8.85
C VAL A 141 -8.94 -7.73 7.47
N ALA A 142 -8.31 -6.97 6.58
CA ALA A 142 -8.83 -6.70 5.25
C ALA A 142 -8.90 -7.97 4.39
N ASP A 143 -10.03 -8.15 3.71
CA ASP A 143 -10.23 -9.18 2.68
C ASP A 143 -9.98 -8.60 1.27
N VAL A 144 -10.01 -7.28 1.13
CA VAL A 144 -9.81 -6.52 -0.10
C VAL A 144 -9.41 -5.08 0.20
N ILE A 145 -8.62 -4.49 -0.69
CA ILE A 145 -8.19 -3.09 -0.62
C ILE A 145 -8.83 -2.28 -1.75
N ILE A 146 -9.41 -1.13 -1.43
CA ILE A 146 -9.70 -0.06 -2.39
C ILE A 146 -8.69 1.05 -2.15
N ALA A 147 -8.10 1.65 -3.17
CA ALA A 147 -7.12 2.71 -2.95
C ALA A 147 -7.11 3.77 -4.05
N ASN A 148 -6.79 5.01 -3.67
CA ASN A 148 -6.36 5.99 -4.65
C ASN A 148 -4.85 5.87 -4.94
N PRO A 149 -4.40 6.21 -6.16
CA PRO A 149 -2.98 6.09 -6.54
C PRO A 149 -1.98 6.81 -5.62
N PRO A 150 -2.27 8.03 -5.10
CA PRO A 150 -1.38 8.76 -4.18
C PRO A 150 -1.00 8.02 -2.88
N SER A 151 -1.68 6.93 -2.52
CA SER A 151 -1.31 6.10 -1.37
C SER A 151 0.01 5.34 -1.55
N PHE A 152 0.37 4.95 -2.78
CA PHE A 152 1.55 4.15 -3.21
C PHE A 152 1.83 2.80 -2.48
N ALA A 153 1.27 2.56 -1.31
CA ALA A 153 1.48 1.36 -0.50
C ALA A 153 0.52 0.21 -0.86
N HIS A 154 -0.62 0.53 -1.48
CA HIS A 154 -1.74 -0.37 -1.79
C HIS A 154 -1.31 -1.70 -2.42
N LEU A 155 -0.56 -1.66 -3.54
CA LEU A 155 -0.16 -2.88 -4.25
C LEU A 155 0.78 -3.76 -3.40
N SER A 156 1.69 -3.13 -2.64
CA SER A 156 2.62 -3.86 -1.78
C SER A 156 1.90 -4.49 -0.58
N CYS A 157 0.91 -3.79 -0.01
CA CYS A 157 0.05 -4.34 1.06
C CYS A 157 -0.78 -5.52 0.56
N ALA A 158 -1.42 -5.37 -0.61
CA ALA A 158 -2.19 -6.42 -1.28
C ALA A 158 -1.31 -7.62 -1.63
N GLU A 159 -0.08 -7.40 -2.14
CA GLU A 159 0.90 -8.46 -2.39
C GLU A 159 1.32 -9.17 -1.11
N LYS A 160 1.48 -8.47 0.01
CA LYS A 160 1.85 -9.12 1.27
C LYS A 160 0.73 -10.01 1.79
N LEU A 161 -0.49 -9.48 1.87
CA LEU A 161 -1.67 -10.20 2.38
C LEU A 161 -2.15 -11.29 1.42
N GLY A 162 -1.92 -11.12 0.12
CA GLY A 162 -2.45 -12.02 -0.90
C GLY A 162 -3.94 -11.82 -1.13
N ILE A 163 -4.40 -10.57 -1.09
CA ILE A 163 -5.80 -10.15 -1.27
C ILE A 163 -5.94 -9.25 -2.50
N PRO A 164 -7.15 -9.07 -3.09
CA PRO A 164 -7.36 -8.20 -4.23
C PRO A 164 -7.17 -6.72 -3.88
N VAL A 165 -6.84 -5.92 -4.90
CA VAL A 165 -6.81 -4.45 -4.82
C VAL A 165 -7.54 -3.88 -6.02
N ASN A 166 -8.39 -2.89 -5.78
CA ASN A 166 -9.06 -2.09 -6.82
C ASN A 166 -8.63 -0.63 -6.67
N MET A 167 -8.20 -0.02 -7.76
CA MET A 167 -7.75 1.37 -7.78
C MET A 167 -8.91 2.27 -8.17
N MET A 168 -9.22 3.29 -7.37
CA MET A 168 -10.27 4.24 -7.72
C MET A 168 -9.76 5.66 -7.66
N PHE A 169 -10.16 6.48 -8.63
CA PHE A 169 -9.70 7.86 -8.64
C PHE A 169 -10.58 8.82 -9.42
N THR A 170 -10.46 10.10 -9.08
CA THR A 170 -11.21 11.21 -9.68
C THR A 170 -10.49 11.84 -10.86
N MET A 171 -9.26 11.44 -11.19
CA MET A 171 -8.54 11.88 -12.39
C MET A 171 -7.81 10.71 -13.08
N PRO A 172 -7.51 10.81 -14.38
CA PRO A 172 -6.87 9.71 -15.09
C PRO A 172 -5.47 9.39 -14.58
N TRP A 173 -5.20 8.09 -14.40
CA TRP A 173 -3.90 7.55 -13.97
C TRP A 173 -3.41 6.39 -14.85
N SER A 174 -4.28 5.86 -15.71
CA SER A 174 -4.01 4.77 -16.63
C SER A 174 -3.70 5.30 -18.01
N ALA A 175 -2.63 4.78 -18.63
CA ALA A 175 -2.19 5.23 -19.94
C ALA A 175 -3.28 5.14 -21.02
N THR A 176 -3.41 6.19 -21.83
CA THR A 176 -4.29 6.26 -23.01
C THR A 176 -3.71 7.22 -24.04
N GLN A 177 -4.10 7.01 -25.29
CA GLN A 177 -3.84 7.90 -26.42
C GLN A 177 -4.80 9.11 -26.47
N SER A 178 -5.91 9.08 -25.71
CA SER A 178 -7.00 10.06 -25.84
C SER A 178 -6.72 11.41 -25.18
N PHE A 179 -5.94 11.43 -24.10
CA PHE A 179 -5.60 12.64 -23.37
C PHE A 179 -4.32 12.43 -22.53
N PRO A 180 -3.55 13.50 -22.23
CA PRO A 180 -2.32 13.37 -21.47
C PRO A 180 -2.59 13.08 -20.00
N HIS A 181 -1.58 12.56 -19.31
CA HIS A 181 -1.58 12.43 -17.87
C HIS A 181 -1.77 13.83 -17.23
N PRO A 182 -2.70 14.03 -16.27
CA PRO A 182 -3.01 15.35 -15.72
C PRO A 182 -1.80 16.09 -15.11
N LEU A 183 -0.88 15.35 -14.49
CA LEU A 183 0.37 15.89 -13.94
C LEU A 183 1.48 16.16 -14.97
N ALA A 184 1.30 15.75 -16.24
CA ALA A 184 2.32 15.93 -17.27
C ALA A 184 2.15 17.28 -17.96
N ASN A 185 3.11 18.19 -17.75
CA ASN A 185 3.12 19.50 -18.38
C ASN A 185 3.93 19.50 -19.69
N VAL A 186 3.62 18.57 -20.60
CA VAL A 186 4.40 18.35 -21.84
C VAL A 186 3.72 19.04 -23.01
N ARG A 187 4.38 20.06 -23.58
CA ARG A 187 3.96 20.67 -24.85
C ARG A 187 4.54 19.87 -26.01
N ALA A 188 3.73 19.03 -26.65
CA ALA A 188 4.15 18.30 -27.85
C ALA A 188 4.36 19.29 -29.00
N ARG A 189 5.62 19.58 -29.35
CA ARG A 189 5.95 20.47 -30.46
C ARG A 189 6.16 19.75 -31.79
N ASN A 190 6.49 18.45 -31.79
CA ASN A 190 6.82 17.68 -33.01
C ASN A 190 6.41 16.20 -32.93
N THR A 191 5.28 15.87 -32.30
CA THR A 191 4.83 14.47 -32.13
C THR A 191 3.33 14.37 -32.28
N LYS A 192 2.84 13.25 -32.85
CA LYS A 192 1.41 12.97 -32.91
C LYS A 192 0.80 13.08 -31.49
N PRO A 193 -0.30 13.84 -31.29
CA PRO A 193 -0.90 14.03 -29.97
C PRO A 193 -1.21 12.71 -29.25
N SER A 194 -1.65 11.68 -29.98
CA SER A 194 -1.92 10.35 -29.41
C SER A 194 -0.70 9.68 -28.78
N VAL A 195 0.47 9.79 -29.42
CA VAL A 195 1.73 9.25 -28.92
C VAL A 195 2.23 10.08 -27.74
N ALA A 196 2.12 11.41 -27.82
CA ALA A 196 2.49 12.30 -26.73
C ALA A 196 1.62 12.06 -25.47
N ASN A 197 0.32 11.86 -25.65
CA ASN A 197 -0.62 11.52 -24.58
C ASN A 197 -0.22 10.21 -23.90
N PHE A 198 -0.01 9.15 -24.66
CA PHE A 198 0.39 7.86 -24.09
C PHE A 198 1.75 7.92 -23.37
N ALA A 199 2.75 8.57 -23.99
CA ALA A 199 4.09 8.71 -23.42
C ALA A 199 4.09 9.55 -22.12
N SER A 200 3.16 10.49 -21.98
CA SER A 200 3.07 11.32 -20.77
C SER A 200 2.86 10.50 -19.49
N TYR A 201 2.11 9.40 -19.55
CA TYR A 201 1.90 8.51 -18.40
C TYR A 201 3.19 7.81 -17.99
N ALA A 202 3.95 7.29 -18.97
CA ALA A 202 5.23 6.66 -18.70
C ALA A 202 6.22 7.65 -18.04
N ILE A 203 6.28 8.90 -18.53
CA ILE A 203 7.13 9.94 -17.95
C ILE A 203 6.77 10.18 -16.48
N VAL A 204 5.47 10.33 -16.16
CA VAL A 204 5.02 10.56 -14.79
C VAL A 204 5.31 9.37 -13.90
N GLU A 205 5.04 8.14 -14.34
CA GLU A 205 5.35 6.94 -13.56
C GLU A 205 6.84 6.80 -13.25
N VAL A 206 7.71 7.13 -14.22
CA VAL A 206 9.17 7.15 -14.01
C VAL A 206 9.56 8.21 -12.99
N MET A 207 9.04 9.44 -13.12
CA MET A 207 9.34 10.52 -12.17
C MET A 207 8.88 10.17 -10.75
N LEU A 208 7.69 9.59 -10.60
CA LEU A 208 7.19 9.11 -9.32
C LEU A 208 8.09 8.01 -8.73
N TRP A 209 8.57 7.10 -9.58
CA TRP A 209 9.48 6.05 -9.15
C TRP A 209 10.86 6.58 -8.73
N GLU A 210 11.44 7.54 -9.45
CA GLU A 210 12.69 8.19 -9.04
C GLU A 210 12.54 8.93 -7.70
N GLY A 211 11.40 9.56 -7.47
CA GLY A 211 11.11 10.27 -6.22
C GLY A 211 10.86 9.36 -5.01
N LEU A 212 10.13 8.24 -5.20
CA LEU A 212 9.58 7.44 -4.10
C LEU A 212 9.99 5.96 -4.12
N GLY A 213 10.59 5.47 -5.19
CA GLY A 213 10.90 4.04 -5.40
C GLY A 213 11.83 3.48 -4.32
N ASP A 214 12.77 4.27 -3.83
CA ASP A 214 13.64 3.87 -2.72
C ASP A 214 12.88 3.78 -1.38
N LEU A 215 11.90 4.65 -1.12
CA LEU A 215 10.99 4.54 0.03
C LEU A 215 10.11 3.30 -0.09
N ILE A 216 9.49 3.07 -1.26
CA ILE A 216 8.64 1.90 -1.52
C ILE A 216 9.47 0.63 -1.32
N ASN A 217 10.66 0.55 -1.89
CA ASN A 217 11.54 -0.60 -1.73
C ASN A 217 12.02 -0.76 -0.29
N ARG A 218 12.29 0.32 0.46
CA ARG A 218 12.58 0.22 1.90
C ARG A 218 11.39 -0.27 2.70
N PHE A 219 10.18 0.19 2.40
CA PHE A 219 8.95 -0.25 3.06
C PHE A 219 8.68 -1.73 2.78
N ARG A 220 8.73 -2.13 1.49
CA ARG A 220 8.69 -3.53 1.08
C ARG A 220 9.73 -4.32 1.86
N LYS A 221 11.01 -3.88 1.82
CA LYS A 221 12.17 -4.42 2.55
C LYS A 221 11.89 -4.64 4.03
N ARG A 222 11.68 -3.56 4.78
CA ARG A 222 11.74 -3.59 6.24
C ARG A 222 10.43 -3.98 6.91
N GLU A 223 9.28 -3.67 6.30
CA GLU A 223 7.98 -3.87 6.94
C GLU A 223 7.21 -5.08 6.41
N LEU A 224 7.27 -5.33 5.10
CA LEU A 224 6.46 -6.37 4.46
C LEU A 224 7.22 -7.69 4.25
N GLY A 225 8.54 -7.65 4.12
CA GLY A 225 9.31 -8.85 3.80
C GLY A 225 9.19 -9.32 2.33
N LEU A 226 8.69 -8.46 1.43
CA LEU A 226 8.60 -8.66 -0.03
C LEU A 226 9.84 -8.23 -0.83
N ASP A 227 10.20 -8.94 -1.89
CA ASP A 227 11.31 -8.53 -2.77
C ASP A 227 11.17 -7.09 -3.29
N PRO A 228 12.28 -6.33 -3.42
CA PRO A 228 12.22 -4.99 -4.01
C PRO A 228 11.73 -5.07 -5.46
N LEU A 229 11.04 -4.02 -5.89
CA LEU A 229 10.71 -3.83 -7.30
C LEU A 229 11.92 -3.22 -8.02
N ASP A 230 12.14 -3.69 -9.24
CA ASP A 230 13.20 -3.26 -10.13
C ASP A 230 12.85 -1.93 -10.80
N ALA A 231 13.82 -1.04 -11.02
CA ALA A 231 13.59 0.31 -11.55
C ALA A 231 13.05 0.33 -12.99
N ILE A 232 13.32 -0.70 -13.79
CA ILE A 232 12.77 -0.84 -15.14
C ILE A 232 11.29 -1.26 -15.07
N ARG A 233 10.92 -1.98 -14.02
CA ARG A 233 9.64 -2.69 -13.90
C ARG A 233 8.65 -1.99 -12.97
N ALA A 234 9.12 -1.26 -11.99
CA ALA A 234 8.19 -0.62 -11.07
C ALA A 234 7.32 0.44 -11.78
N PRO A 235 7.86 1.27 -12.69
CA PRO A 235 7.04 1.99 -13.65
C PRO A 235 6.26 0.98 -14.49
N SER A 236 4.96 1.16 -14.67
CA SER A 236 3.98 0.26 -15.32
C SER A 236 3.56 -1.01 -14.57
N ILE A 237 3.97 -1.25 -13.33
CA ILE A 237 3.62 -2.51 -12.63
C ILE A 237 2.10 -2.71 -12.50
N ALA A 238 1.34 -1.65 -12.24
CA ALA A 238 -0.12 -1.70 -12.13
C ALA A 238 -0.77 -2.07 -13.48
N HIS A 239 -0.29 -1.47 -14.58
CA HIS A 239 -0.74 -1.79 -15.92
C HIS A 239 -0.45 -3.26 -16.29
N ARG A 240 0.76 -3.74 -16.01
CA ARG A 240 1.17 -5.12 -16.36
C ARG A 240 0.45 -6.19 -15.56
N LEU A 241 0.13 -5.90 -14.30
CA LEU A 241 -0.69 -6.78 -13.46
C LEU A 241 -2.18 -6.66 -13.79
N ARG A 242 -2.57 -5.77 -14.72
CA ARG A 242 -3.96 -5.44 -15.06
C ARG A 242 -4.78 -5.19 -13.81
N ILE A 243 -4.24 -4.37 -12.90
CA ILE A 243 -4.94 -3.97 -11.68
C ILE A 243 -6.25 -3.28 -12.10
N PRO A 244 -7.40 -3.68 -11.54
CA PRO A 244 -8.65 -3.02 -11.90
C PRO A 244 -8.67 -1.54 -11.49
N TYR A 245 -9.19 -0.70 -12.36
CA TYR A 245 -9.39 0.73 -12.11
C TYR A 245 -10.87 1.10 -12.26
N THR A 246 -11.39 1.87 -11.30
CA THR A 246 -12.72 2.49 -11.38
C THR A 246 -12.58 4.00 -11.27
N TYR A 247 -12.85 4.70 -12.37
CA TYR A 247 -12.79 6.14 -12.43
C TYR A 247 -14.11 6.78 -12.03
N LEU A 248 -13.99 7.79 -11.16
CA LEU A 248 -15.08 8.43 -10.44
C LEU A 248 -15.49 9.76 -11.10
N TRP A 249 -15.51 9.80 -12.43
CA TRP A 249 -16.01 10.93 -13.22
C TRP A 249 -17.16 10.51 -14.13
N SER A 250 -17.94 11.49 -14.59
CA SER A 250 -19.08 11.27 -15.48
C SER A 250 -18.64 10.86 -16.89
N PRO A 251 -19.14 9.73 -17.43
CA PRO A 251 -18.97 9.41 -18.84
C PRO A 251 -19.64 10.42 -19.80
N SER A 252 -20.65 11.16 -19.33
CA SER A 252 -21.27 12.26 -20.09
C SER A 252 -20.33 13.45 -20.30
N LEU A 253 -19.39 13.67 -19.37
CA LEU A 253 -18.36 14.71 -19.49
C LEU A 253 -17.11 14.19 -20.22
N LEU A 254 -16.61 13.02 -19.81
CA LEU A 254 -15.43 12.39 -20.39
C LEU A 254 -15.68 10.88 -20.57
N PRO A 255 -15.98 10.42 -21.79
CA PRO A 255 -16.27 9.02 -22.03
C PRO A 255 -15.03 8.14 -21.83
N LYS A 256 -15.27 6.84 -21.58
CA LYS A 256 -14.22 5.82 -21.52
C LYS A 256 -13.45 5.78 -22.86
N PRO A 257 -12.13 5.99 -22.86
CA PRO A 257 -11.27 5.77 -24.02
C PRO A 257 -11.42 4.37 -24.62
N GLN A 258 -11.40 4.29 -25.95
CA GLN A 258 -11.51 3.02 -26.69
C GLN A 258 -10.31 2.09 -26.49
N ASP A 259 -9.15 2.63 -26.11
CA ASP A 259 -7.92 1.89 -25.88
C ASP A 259 -7.80 1.34 -24.45
N TRP A 260 -8.80 1.56 -23.59
CA TRP A 260 -8.88 0.94 -22.25
C TRP A 260 -9.57 -0.41 -22.28
N GLY A 261 -8.94 -1.40 -21.63
CA GLY A 261 -9.51 -2.74 -21.49
C GLY A 261 -10.69 -2.82 -20.51
N GLU A 262 -11.26 -4.01 -20.38
CA GLU A 262 -12.42 -4.30 -19.51
C GLU A 262 -12.16 -4.14 -18.01
N HIS A 263 -10.90 -4.19 -17.59
CA HIS A 263 -10.47 -3.95 -16.20
C HIS A 263 -10.50 -2.48 -15.78
N ILE A 264 -10.92 -1.55 -16.64
CA ILE A 264 -10.95 -0.11 -16.35
C ILE A 264 -12.35 0.42 -16.65
N ASP A 265 -13.05 0.95 -15.65
CA ASP A 265 -14.42 1.46 -15.78
C ASP A 265 -14.48 2.96 -15.49
N VAL A 266 -15.48 3.64 -16.07
CA VAL A 266 -15.83 5.03 -15.79
C VAL A 266 -17.28 5.03 -15.28
N CYS A 267 -17.47 5.32 -14.00
CA CYS A 267 -18.73 4.99 -13.32
C CYS A 267 -19.67 6.17 -13.06
N GLY A 268 -19.17 7.40 -13.12
CA GLY A 268 -19.90 8.59 -12.68
C GLY A 268 -19.29 9.22 -11.44
N PHE A 269 -19.63 10.49 -11.21
CA PHE A 269 -19.22 11.21 -10.00
C PHE A 269 -19.92 10.68 -8.75
N GLN A 270 -19.24 10.82 -7.61
CA GLN A 270 -19.71 10.32 -6.32
C GLN A 270 -20.32 11.48 -5.53
N PHE A 271 -21.65 11.59 -5.58
CA PHE A 271 -22.38 12.59 -4.82
C PHE A 271 -22.87 11.97 -3.51
N LEU A 272 -22.66 12.68 -2.39
CA LEU A 272 -23.39 12.39 -1.16
C LEU A 272 -24.79 13.00 -1.31
N ALA A 273 -25.82 12.33 -0.80
CA ALA A 273 -27.16 12.91 -0.73
C ALA A 273 -27.05 14.25 0.03
N SER A 274 -27.50 15.34 -0.59
CA SER A 274 -27.39 16.65 0.04
C SER A 274 -28.38 16.80 1.17
N ASP A 275 -27.99 17.59 2.16
CA ASP A 275 -28.86 17.96 3.26
C ASP A 275 -29.82 19.05 2.74
N THR A 276 -30.96 18.63 2.19
CA THR A 276 -31.96 19.51 1.58
C THR A 276 -32.58 20.51 2.57
N ASN A 277 -32.27 20.36 3.85
CA ASN A 277 -32.78 21.18 4.95
C ASN A 277 -31.87 22.38 5.30
N TYR A 278 -30.85 22.69 4.48
CA TYR A 278 -30.04 23.88 4.70
C TYR A 278 -30.90 25.14 4.65
N LYS A 279 -30.93 25.90 5.76
CA LYS A 279 -31.59 27.20 5.84
C LYS A 279 -30.53 28.29 5.61
N PRO A 280 -30.62 29.07 4.52
CA PRO A 280 -29.69 30.16 4.30
C PRO A 280 -29.87 31.26 5.36
N PRO A 281 -28.79 31.95 5.74
CA PRO A 281 -28.87 33.22 6.47
C PRO A 281 -29.74 34.26 5.72
N ASP A 282 -30.40 35.14 6.48
CA ASP A 282 -31.38 36.09 5.94
C ASP A 282 -30.75 37.07 4.92
N ASP A 283 -29.49 37.46 5.12
CA ASP A 283 -28.73 38.31 4.20
C ASP A 283 -28.48 37.63 2.85
N LEU A 284 -28.16 36.32 2.86
CA LEU A 284 -28.00 35.51 1.66
C LEU A 284 -29.30 35.37 0.89
N ASP A 285 -30.40 35.06 1.60
CA ASP A 285 -31.71 34.90 0.99
C ASP A 285 -32.20 36.23 0.38
N ALA A 286 -32.02 37.34 1.10
CA ALA A 286 -32.34 38.68 0.59
C ALA A 286 -31.51 39.02 -0.66
N PHE A 287 -30.20 38.77 -0.64
CA PHE A 287 -29.33 39.03 -1.80
C PHE A 287 -29.74 38.21 -3.01
N LEU A 288 -30.05 36.92 -2.84
CA LEU A 288 -30.50 36.05 -3.93
C LEU A 288 -31.81 36.58 -4.54
N LYS A 289 -32.79 36.97 -3.71
CA LYS A 289 -34.11 37.48 -4.14
C LYS A 289 -34.07 38.86 -4.78
N ALA A 290 -33.05 39.68 -4.50
CA ALA A 290 -32.99 41.07 -4.95
C ALA A 290 -32.74 41.27 -6.46
N GLY A 291 -32.63 40.22 -7.28
CA GLY A 291 -32.38 40.37 -8.71
C GLY A 291 -31.98 39.07 -9.44
N ASP A 292 -31.26 39.21 -10.55
CA ASP A 292 -30.85 38.08 -11.40
C ASP A 292 -29.85 37.12 -10.74
N PRO A 293 -29.88 35.81 -11.04
CA PRO A 293 -28.98 34.82 -10.43
C PRO A 293 -27.50 35.22 -10.49
N PRO A 294 -26.82 35.37 -9.33
CA PRO A 294 -25.43 35.82 -9.29
C PRO A 294 -24.46 34.77 -9.82
N VAL A 295 -23.23 35.19 -10.11
CA VAL A 295 -22.08 34.32 -10.40
C VAL A 295 -21.46 33.87 -9.09
N TYR A 296 -21.20 32.56 -8.93
CA TYR A 296 -20.40 32.08 -7.79
C TYR A 296 -18.91 32.14 -8.10
N ILE A 297 -18.10 32.63 -7.16
CA ILE A 297 -16.63 32.65 -7.26
C ILE A 297 -16.02 32.05 -6.00
N GLY A 298 -15.35 30.91 -6.15
CA GLY A 298 -14.70 30.21 -5.03
C GLY A 298 -13.53 29.35 -5.46
N PHE A 299 -12.33 29.69 -4.99
CA PHE A 299 -11.10 28.95 -5.31
C PHE A 299 -10.78 27.82 -4.30
N GLY A 300 -11.63 27.57 -3.32
CA GLY A 300 -11.44 26.52 -2.31
C GLY A 300 -10.27 26.82 -1.36
N SER A 301 -9.66 25.77 -0.79
CA SER A 301 -8.57 25.86 0.18
C SER A 301 -7.19 26.13 -0.46
N ILE A 302 -7.12 27.01 -1.46
CA ILE A 302 -5.87 27.34 -2.14
C ILE A 302 -5.16 28.48 -1.39
N VAL A 303 -3.93 28.21 -0.98
CA VAL A 303 -3.01 29.23 -0.46
C VAL A 303 -2.47 30.02 -1.65
N VAL A 304 -2.60 31.34 -1.62
CA VAL A 304 -2.07 32.23 -2.68
C VAL A 304 -1.06 33.19 -2.08
N ASP A 305 -0.01 33.52 -2.83
CA ASP A 305 1.06 34.40 -2.35
C ASP A 305 0.56 35.83 -2.04
N ASN A 306 -0.44 36.31 -2.79
CA ASN A 306 -1.02 37.65 -2.62
C ASN A 306 -2.57 37.61 -2.68
N PRO A 307 -3.22 37.31 -1.54
CA PRO A 307 -4.67 37.37 -1.36
C PRO A 307 -5.35 38.67 -1.79
N ALA A 308 -4.75 39.81 -1.45
CA ALA A 308 -5.32 41.12 -1.71
C ALA A 308 -5.43 41.38 -3.22
N LYS A 309 -4.36 41.09 -3.97
CA LYS A 309 -4.36 41.22 -5.44
C LYS A 309 -5.41 40.33 -6.11
N LEU A 310 -5.61 39.11 -5.61
CA LEU A 310 -6.66 38.23 -6.13
C LEU A 310 -8.05 38.81 -5.86
N THR A 311 -8.27 39.37 -4.68
CA THR A 311 -9.52 40.06 -4.31
C THR A 311 -9.80 41.23 -5.25
N GLU A 312 -8.81 42.08 -5.51
CA GLU A 312 -8.92 43.21 -6.46
C GLU A 312 -9.27 42.74 -7.87
N ILE A 313 -8.61 41.70 -8.37
CA ILE A 313 -8.89 41.12 -9.69
C ILE A 313 -10.33 40.62 -9.78
N VAL A 314 -10.83 39.96 -8.73
CA VAL A 314 -12.20 39.42 -8.68
C VAL A 314 -13.21 40.56 -8.65
N PHE A 315 -13.05 41.55 -7.78
CA PHE A 315 -13.99 42.67 -7.68
C PHE A 315 -14.04 43.49 -8.97
N GLU A 316 -12.88 43.77 -9.57
CA GLU A 316 -12.81 44.50 -10.83
C GLU A 316 -13.40 43.68 -11.99
N ALA A 317 -13.17 42.36 -12.05
CA ALA A 317 -13.81 41.51 -13.05
C ALA A 317 -15.33 41.52 -12.92
N VAL A 318 -15.86 41.41 -11.70
CA VAL A 318 -17.30 41.47 -11.45
C VAL A 318 -17.86 42.82 -11.88
N ARG A 319 -17.18 43.93 -11.56
CA ARG A 319 -17.54 45.29 -12.05
C ARG A 319 -17.58 45.36 -13.58
N LEU A 320 -16.57 44.83 -14.26
CA LEU A 320 -16.49 44.81 -15.74
C LEU A 320 -17.61 43.96 -16.38
N THR A 321 -18.04 42.87 -15.74
CA THR A 321 -19.15 42.04 -16.24
C THR A 321 -20.53 42.67 -16.01
N GLY A 322 -20.64 43.59 -15.05
CA GLY A 322 -21.93 44.14 -14.60
C GLY A 322 -22.85 43.12 -13.92
N LYS A 323 -22.34 41.94 -13.54
CA LYS A 323 -23.11 40.86 -12.90
C LYS A 323 -23.07 40.98 -11.38
N ARG A 324 -24.05 40.37 -10.71
CA ARG A 324 -24.00 40.14 -9.26
C ARG A 324 -23.10 38.94 -8.98
N ALA A 325 -22.37 38.94 -7.88
CA ALA A 325 -21.46 37.85 -7.53
C ALA A 325 -21.51 37.44 -6.06
N LEU A 326 -21.42 36.14 -5.83
CA LEU A 326 -21.22 35.52 -4.53
C LEU A 326 -19.78 35.04 -4.43
N VAL A 327 -18.99 35.64 -3.55
CA VAL A 327 -17.56 35.36 -3.43
C VAL A 327 -17.29 34.62 -2.13
N SER A 328 -16.86 33.36 -2.21
CA SER A 328 -16.49 32.59 -1.03
C SER A 328 -15.18 33.11 -0.43
N LYS A 329 -15.19 33.50 0.85
CA LYS A 329 -14.02 34.06 1.54
C LYS A 329 -12.80 33.12 1.53
N GLY A 330 -13.03 31.80 1.63
CA GLY A 330 -11.99 30.76 1.58
C GLY A 330 -10.84 30.95 2.60
N TRP A 331 -9.76 30.16 2.47
CA TRP A 331 -8.49 30.38 3.20
C TRP A 331 -7.63 31.51 2.61
N GLY A 332 -8.02 32.02 1.45
CA GLY A 332 -7.38 33.16 0.81
C GLY A 332 -7.82 34.49 1.38
N ASN A 333 -8.55 34.52 2.51
CA ASN A 333 -9.08 35.72 3.17
C ASN A 333 -9.52 36.81 2.17
N ILE A 334 -10.29 36.40 1.16
CA ILE A 334 -10.73 37.30 0.10
C ILE A 334 -11.66 38.32 0.75
N GLY A 335 -11.23 39.58 0.79
CA GLY A 335 -11.90 40.67 1.51
C GLY A 335 -11.33 41.02 2.90
N GLU A 336 -10.27 40.37 3.40
CA GLU A 336 -9.50 40.89 4.56
C GLU A 336 -8.42 41.86 4.08
N GLY A 337 -8.83 43.09 3.84
CA GLY A 337 -8.00 44.18 3.36
C GLY A 337 -8.91 45.34 2.99
N ARG A 338 -8.41 46.58 3.11
CA ARG A 338 -9.15 47.86 3.02
C ARG A 338 -9.81 48.16 1.64
N ALA A 339 -10.24 47.17 0.88
CA ALA A 339 -11.00 47.36 -0.35
C ALA A 339 -12.50 47.46 -0.02
N GLU A 340 -13.15 48.55 -0.43
CA GLU A 340 -14.61 48.67 -0.37
C GLU A 340 -15.25 47.54 -1.18
N ILE A 341 -16.16 46.80 -0.55
CA ILE A 341 -16.87 45.70 -1.20
C ILE A 341 -17.90 46.32 -2.15
N PRO A 342 -17.90 45.98 -3.45
CA PRO A 342 -18.89 46.50 -4.39
C PRO A 342 -20.31 46.08 -3.99
N GLU A 343 -21.31 46.94 -4.21
CA GLU A 343 -22.73 46.68 -3.86
C GLU A 343 -23.29 45.41 -4.51
N ASN A 344 -22.77 45.02 -5.69
CA ASN A 344 -23.16 43.83 -6.42
C ASN A 344 -22.40 42.55 -5.97
N VAL A 345 -21.59 42.62 -4.92
CA VAL A 345 -20.80 41.50 -4.39
C VAL A 345 -21.22 41.19 -2.96
N MET A 346 -21.53 39.91 -2.70
CA MET A 346 -21.72 39.40 -1.35
C MET A 346 -20.63 38.39 -1.01
N LEU A 347 -19.97 38.58 0.14
CA LEU A 347 -18.96 37.65 0.64
C LEU A 347 -19.60 36.51 1.44
N LEU A 348 -19.39 35.28 1.01
CA LEU A 348 -19.94 34.07 1.64
C LEU A 348 -19.02 33.45 2.67
N GLY A 349 -19.63 32.97 3.75
CA GLY A 349 -19.04 31.97 4.65
C GLY A 349 -19.10 30.55 4.06
N LYS A 350 -19.13 29.53 4.93
CA LYS A 350 -19.32 28.14 4.51
C LYS A 350 -20.78 27.92 4.11
N VAL A 351 -21.03 27.60 2.84
CA VAL A 351 -22.35 27.25 2.31
C VAL A 351 -22.25 25.94 1.52
N PRO A 352 -23.19 25.00 1.68
CA PRO A 352 -23.24 23.78 0.87
C PRO A 352 -23.38 24.10 -0.63
N HIS A 353 -22.48 23.56 -1.46
CA HIS A 353 -22.46 23.85 -2.91
C HIS A 353 -23.62 23.20 -3.67
N ASP A 354 -24.05 22.03 -3.22
CA ASP A 354 -25.24 21.33 -3.71
C ASP A 354 -26.48 22.22 -3.65
N TRP A 355 -26.70 22.93 -2.56
CA TRP A 355 -27.78 23.92 -2.43
C TRP A 355 -27.48 25.20 -3.21
N LEU A 356 -26.30 25.80 -2.98
CA LEU A 356 -25.96 27.12 -3.51
C LEU A 356 -26.00 27.17 -5.04
N PHE A 357 -25.49 26.13 -5.71
CA PHE A 357 -25.35 26.13 -7.16
C PHE A 357 -26.69 26.02 -7.90
N HIS A 358 -27.80 25.71 -7.21
CA HIS A 358 -29.14 25.87 -7.78
C HIS A 358 -29.48 27.34 -8.05
N HIS A 359 -28.89 28.28 -7.29
CA HIS A 359 -29.28 29.70 -7.27
C HIS A 359 -28.31 30.62 -8.04
N VAL A 360 -27.36 30.06 -8.79
CA VAL A 360 -26.31 30.83 -9.48
C VAL A 360 -26.37 30.64 -10.99
N SER A 361 -25.89 31.62 -11.74
CA SER A 361 -25.88 31.59 -13.21
C SER A 361 -24.67 30.84 -13.79
N CYS A 362 -23.49 31.01 -13.19
CA CYS A 362 -22.30 30.22 -13.52
C CYS A 362 -21.38 30.07 -12.30
N VAL A 363 -20.44 29.12 -12.38
CA VAL A 363 -19.53 28.75 -11.29
C VAL A 363 -18.08 29.01 -11.69
N VAL A 364 -17.42 29.95 -11.04
CA VAL A 364 -15.99 30.23 -11.17
C VAL A 364 -15.23 29.55 -10.03
N HIS A 365 -14.30 28.67 -10.36
CA HIS A 365 -13.54 27.95 -9.35
C HIS A 365 -12.18 27.48 -9.87
N HIS A 366 -11.43 26.80 -9.02
CA HIS A 366 -10.06 26.38 -9.30
C HIS A 366 -9.94 25.16 -10.24
N GLY A 367 -11.03 24.47 -10.58
CA GLY A 367 -11.00 23.28 -11.44
C GLY A 367 -10.83 21.93 -10.73
N GLY A 368 -10.98 21.84 -9.40
CA GLY A 368 -10.97 20.54 -8.71
C GLY A 368 -12.18 19.68 -9.12
N ALA A 369 -11.95 18.38 -9.34
CA ALA A 369 -12.94 17.44 -9.91
C ALA A 369 -14.32 17.52 -9.23
N GLY A 370 -14.37 17.56 -7.90
CA GLY A 370 -15.62 17.62 -7.14
C GLY A 370 -16.43 18.91 -7.36
N THR A 371 -15.77 20.07 -7.39
CA THR A 371 -16.45 21.36 -7.65
C THR A 371 -16.88 21.45 -9.12
N THR A 372 -16.06 20.97 -10.05
CA THR A 372 -16.42 20.86 -11.48
C THR A 372 -17.70 20.04 -11.63
N ALA A 373 -17.75 18.88 -10.97
CA ALA A 373 -18.90 17.99 -10.99
C ALA A 373 -20.16 18.64 -10.39
N ALA A 374 -20.02 19.32 -9.24
CA ALA A 374 -21.13 19.98 -8.56
C ALA A 374 -21.77 21.09 -9.40
N GLY A 375 -20.98 21.86 -10.16
CA GLY A 375 -21.51 22.86 -11.09
C GLY A 375 -22.22 22.23 -12.28
N LEU A 376 -21.53 21.30 -12.97
CA LEU A 376 -22.04 20.70 -14.20
C LEU A 376 -23.27 19.81 -13.99
N VAL A 377 -23.37 19.08 -12.88
CA VAL A 377 -24.55 18.25 -12.58
C VAL A 377 -25.82 19.07 -12.44
N LEU A 378 -25.70 20.37 -12.14
CA LEU A 378 -26.80 21.34 -12.06
C LEU A 378 -26.95 22.17 -13.33
N GLY A 379 -26.25 21.80 -14.41
CA GLY A 379 -26.31 22.52 -15.69
C GLY A 379 -25.67 23.90 -15.64
N ARG A 380 -24.81 24.18 -14.66
CA ARG A 380 -24.14 25.48 -14.53
C ARG A 380 -22.85 25.49 -15.36
N PRO A 381 -22.68 26.45 -16.29
CA PRO A 381 -21.40 26.67 -16.94
C PRO A 381 -20.29 26.90 -15.92
N THR A 382 -19.11 26.32 -16.17
CA THR A 382 -18.01 26.36 -15.21
C THR A 382 -16.79 27.10 -15.79
N VAL A 383 -16.38 28.18 -15.14
CA VAL A 383 -15.13 28.90 -15.44
C VAL A 383 -14.02 28.37 -14.53
N ILE A 384 -12.93 27.89 -15.13
CA ILE A 384 -11.85 27.24 -14.40
C ILE A 384 -10.58 28.11 -14.42
N VAL A 385 -10.10 28.44 -13.22
CA VAL A 385 -8.83 29.14 -12.97
C VAL A 385 -7.86 28.17 -12.31
N PRO A 386 -7.06 27.41 -13.08
CA PRO A 386 -6.23 26.36 -12.50
C PRO A 386 -4.97 26.93 -11.85
N PHE A 387 -4.60 26.31 -10.72
CA PHE A 387 -3.39 26.59 -9.95
C PHE A 387 -2.36 25.47 -10.09
N PHE A 388 -2.76 24.20 -9.90
CA PHE A 388 -1.86 23.04 -9.94
C PHE A 388 -2.62 21.70 -10.13
N GLY A 389 -1.89 20.60 -10.26
CA GLY A 389 -2.45 19.25 -10.22
C GLY A 389 -3.33 18.92 -11.43
N ASP A 390 -4.53 18.41 -11.16
CA ASP A 390 -5.52 17.97 -12.15
C ASP A 390 -6.39 19.12 -12.69
N GLN A 391 -6.31 20.29 -12.08
CA GLN A 391 -7.12 21.46 -12.41
C GLN A 391 -6.99 21.92 -13.87
N PRO A 392 -5.77 22.01 -14.47
CA PRO A 392 -5.64 22.38 -15.88
C PRO A 392 -6.29 21.34 -16.80
N PHE A 393 -6.21 20.06 -16.43
CA PHE A 393 -6.83 18.98 -17.18
C PHE A 393 -8.35 19.16 -17.19
N TRP A 394 -9.01 19.28 -16.03
CA TRP A 394 -10.45 19.51 -15.96
C TRP A 394 -10.89 20.78 -16.69
N GLY A 395 -10.12 21.87 -16.55
CA GLY A 395 -10.32 23.10 -17.32
C GLY A 395 -10.38 22.85 -18.82
N SER A 396 -9.43 22.08 -19.34
CA SER A 396 -9.39 21.73 -20.77
C SER A 396 -10.53 20.80 -21.19
N ILE A 397 -10.97 19.88 -20.32
CA ILE A 397 -12.07 18.96 -20.60
C ILE A 397 -13.40 19.71 -20.68
N VAL A 398 -13.67 20.59 -19.71
CA VAL A 398 -14.87 21.45 -19.71
C VAL A 398 -14.91 22.32 -20.97
N ALA A 399 -13.80 22.98 -21.29
CA ALA A 399 -13.71 23.83 -22.47
C ALA A 399 -13.94 23.04 -23.76
N ARG A 400 -13.34 21.85 -23.88
CA ARG A 400 -13.53 20.96 -25.04
C ARG A 400 -14.97 20.44 -25.15
N ALA A 401 -15.63 20.23 -24.01
CA ALA A 401 -17.03 19.82 -23.97
C ALA A 401 -18.01 20.96 -24.29
N GLY A 402 -17.54 22.21 -24.31
CA GLY A 402 -18.36 23.40 -24.56
C GLY A 402 -19.17 23.87 -23.36
N ALA A 403 -18.93 23.34 -22.16
CA ALA A 403 -19.65 23.71 -20.93
C ALA A 403 -18.95 24.82 -20.12
N GLY A 404 -17.94 25.46 -20.71
CA GLY A 404 -17.20 26.56 -20.11
C GLY A 404 -16.16 27.13 -21.06
N PRO A 405 -15.56 28.28 -20.72
CA PRO A 405 -14.51 28.91 -21.51
C PRO A 405 -13.17 28.14 -21.39
N GLN A 406 -12.19 28.54 -22.20
CA GLN A 406 -10.81 28.09 -22.02
C GLN A 406 -10.32 28.44 -20.60
N PRO A 407 -9.61 27.52 -19.91
CA PRO A 407 -9.15 27.78 -18.56
C PRO A 407 -8.14 28.93 -18.55
N VAL A 408 -8.22 29.76 -17.51
CA VAL A 408 -7.32 30.92 -17.33
C VAL A 408 -6.34 30.60 -16.21
N PRO A 409 -5.10 30.15 -16.49
CA PRO A 409 -4.15 29.81 -15.44
C PRO A 409 -3.94 30.97 -14.47
N TYR A 410 -3.87 30.69 -13.17
CA TYR A 410 -3.75 31.74 -12.13
C TYR A 410 -2.62 32.74 -12.42
N LYS A 411 -1.46 32.26 -12.90
CA LYS A 411 -0.31 33.11 -13.27
C LYS A 411 -0.58 34.12 -14.39
N GLN A 412 -1.65 33.93 -15.15
CA GLN A 412 -2.06 34.76 -16.27
C GLN A 412 -3.38 35.49 -16.02
N LEU A 413 -3.95 35.34 -14.81
CA LEU A 413 -5.24 35.88 -14.43
C LEU A 413 -5.17 37.41 -14.35
N THR A 414 -6.11 38.07 -15.03
CA THR A 414 -6.36 39.51 -14.96
C THR A 414 -7.86 39.74 -14.86
N ALA A 415 -8.28 40.92 -14.42
CA ALA A 415 -9.70 41.25 -14.31
C ALA A 415 -10.42 41.13 -15.67
N GLN A 416 -9.77 41.58 -16.75
CA GLN A 416 -10.29 41.50 -18.11
C GLN A 416 -10.49 40.05 -18.55
N LYS A 417 -9.48 39.18 -18.38
CA LYS A 417 -9.58 37.78 -18.77
C LYS A 417 -10.64 37.03 -17.95
N LEU A 418 -10.77 37.34 -16.67
CA LEU A 418 -11.80 36.76 -15.83
C LEU A 418 -13.20 37.22 -16.27
N ALA A 419 -13.37 38.51 -16.56
CA ALA A 419 -14.63 39.06 -17.07
C ALA A 419 -15.01 38.47 -18.44
N GLU A 420 -14.06 38.36 -19.37
CA GLU A 420 -14.25 37.70 -20.67
C GLU A 420 -14.67 36.23 -20.50
N ALA A 421 -14.01 35.50 -19.59
CA ALA A 421 -14.34 34.12 -19.30
C ALA A 421 -15.75 33.96 -18.69
N ILE A 422 -16.15 34.85 -17.79
CA ILE A 422 -17.52 34.88 -17.22
C ILE A 422 -18.55 35.17 -18.31
N ASN A 423 -18.33 36.19 -19.13
CA ASN A 423 -19.25 36.53 -20.22
C ASN A 423 -19.36 35.39 -21.24
N LYS A 424 -18.24 34.73 -21.58
CA LYS A 424 -18.22 33.54 -22.45
C LYS A 424 -19.00 32.37 -21.85
N ALA A 425 -18.88 32.16 -20.54
CA ALA A 425 -19.63 31.12 -19.83
C ALA A 425 -21.14 31.35 -19.85
N LEU A 426 -21.56 32.62 -19.88
CA LEU A 426 -22.97 33.04 -19.90
C LEU A 426 -23.55 33.16 -21.32
N GLU A 427 -22.80 32.82 -22.36
CA GLU A 427 -23.35 32.72 -23.71
C GLU A 427 -24.40 31.58 -23.80
N PRO A 428 -25.48 31.76 -24.59
CA PRO A 428 -26.54 30.75 -24.72
C PRO A 428 -26.05 29.34 -25.08
N SER A 429 -25.08 29.25 -26.00
CA SER A 429 -24.52 27.96 -26.44
C SER A 429 -23.78 27.23 -25.30
N THR A 430 -23.07 27.95 -24.45
CA THR A 430 -22.38 27.38 -23.29
C THR A 430 -23.38 26.90 -22.23
N LEU A 431 -24.43 27.69 -21.99
CA LEU A 431 -25.52 27.34 -21.07
C LEU A 431 -26.27 26.08 -21.52
N GLU A 432 -26.66 26.01 -22.79
CA GLU A 432 -27.32 24.85 -23.38
C GLU A 432 -26.47 23.59 -23.25
N LYS A 433 -25.16 23.71 -23.54
CA LYS A 433 -24.24 22.58 -23.47
C LYS A 433 -23.98 22.11 -22.04
N ALA A 434 -23.85 23.04 -21.09
CA ALA A 434 -23.74 22.70 -19.67
C ALA A 434 -24.99 21.97 -19.18
N GLU A 435 -26.19 22.41 -19.59
CA GLU A 435 -27.45 21.75 -19.23
C GLU A 435 -27.63 20.37 -19.89
N GLU A 436 -27.17 20.19 -21.14
CA GLU A 436 -27.14 18.87 -21.81
C GLU A 436 -26.28 17.87 -21.02
N ILE A 437 -25.05 18.27 -20.66
CA ILE A 437 -24.14 17.43 -19.87
C ILE A 437 -24.74 17.17 -18.48
N GLY A 438 -25.29 18.21 -17.85
CA GLY A 438 -25.95 18.10 -16.55
C GLY A 438 -27.13 17.12 -16.55
N LYS A 439 -27.96 17.13 -17.59
CA LYS A 439 -29.03 16.13 -17.79
C LYS A 439 -28.46 14.72 -17.85
N GLY A 440 -27.39 14.50 -18.63
CA GLY A 440 -26.69 13.21 -18.68
C GLY A 440 -26.20 12.77 -17.30
N MET A 441 -25.46 13.64 -16.60
CA MET A 441 -24.95 13.38 -15.26
C MET A 441 -26.03 13.03 -14.23
N ARG A 442 -27.19 13.69 -14.28
CA ARG A 442 -28.32 13.42 -13.36
C ARG A 442 -28.96 12.05 -13.56
N THR A 443 -28.80 11.43 -14.73
CA THR A 443 -29.27 10.04 -14.98
C THR A 443 -28.28 8.99 -14.47
N GLU A 444 -27.04 9.38 -14.17
CA GLU A 444 -26.00 8.47 -13.71
C GLU A 444 -26.17 8.10 -12.24
N ARG A 445 -25.91 6.83 -11.92
CA ARG A 445 -25.89 6.32 -10.54
C ARG A 445 -24.45 6.08 -10.08
N GLY A 446 -23.66 7.15 -10.01
CA GLY A 446 -22.20 7.07 -9.89
C GLY A 446 -21.71 6.18 -8.75
N VAL A 447 -22.35 6.27 -7.58
CA VAL A 447 -21.97 5.48 -6.39
C VAL A 447 -22.31 4.00 -6.56
N GLN A 448 -23.52 3.69 -7.01
CA GLN A 448 -23.96 2.32 -7.27
C GLN A 448 -23.14 1.67 -8.38
N ASN A 449 -22.84 2.43 -9.44
CA ASN A 449 -22.02 1.97 -10.56
C ASN A 449 -20.59 1.64 -10.10
N ALA A 450 -20.00 2.45 -9.21
CA ALA A 450 -18.68 2.20 -8.67
C ALA A 450 -18.63 0.95 -7.79
N VAL A 451 -19.65 0.72 -6.95
CA VAL A 451 -19.79 -0.52 -6.17
C VAL A 451 -20.00 -1.73 -7.08
N CYS A 452 -20.81 -1.59 -8.13
CA CYS A 452 -21.03 -2.64 -9.12
C CYS A 452 -19.73 -3.01 -9.86
N SER A 453 -18.97 -2.01 -10.34
CA SER A 453 -17.64 -2.20 -10.94
C SER A 453 -16.69 -2.90 -9.97
N PHE A 454 -16.66 -2.47 -8.71
CA PHE A 454 -15.88 -3.12 -7.65
C PHE A 454 -16.23 -4.60 -7.50
N HIS A 455 -17.52 -4.95 -7.36
CA HIS A 455 -17.98 -6.33 -7.22
C HIS A 455 -17.68 -7.18 -8.46
N GLN A 456 -17.83 -6.62 -9.66
CA GLN A 456 -17.56 -7.30 -10.92
C GLN A 456 -16.08 -7.69 -11.08
N HIS A 457 -15.16 -6.89 -10.54
CA HIS A 457 -13.72 -7.18 -10.58
C HIS A 457 -13.24 -8.17 -9.51
N LEU A 458 -14.12 -8.65 -8.63
CA LEU A 458 -13.79 -9.66 -7.63
C LEU A 458 -14.05 -11.08 -8.14
N ASP A 459 -13.04 -11.95 -8.01
CA ASP A 459 -13.19 -13.38 -8.29
C ASP A 459 -13.85 -14.08 -7.09
N LEU A 460 -15.19 -14.14 -7.11
CA LEU A 460 -16.00 -14.80 -6.09
C LEU A 460 -15.57 -16.25 -5.83
N ARG A 461 -15.14 -17.00 -6.86
CA ARG A 461 -14.73 -18.40 -6.69
C ARG A 461 -13.49 -18.52 -5.81
N ARG A 462 -12.59 -17.54 -5.89
CA ARG A 462 -11.40 -17.49 -5.03
C ARG A 462 -11.71 -16.96 -3.64
N LEU A 463 -12.62 -16.00 -3.52
CA LEU A 463 -12.93 -15.36 -2.24
C LEU A 463 -13.80 -16.19 -1.31
N ARG A 464 -14.61 -17.13 -1.80
CA ARG A 464 -15.55 -17.90 -0.96
C ARG A 464 -14.92 -19.07 -0.22
N CYS A 465 -15.35 -19.24 1.03
CA CYS A 465 -15.20 -20.47 1.80
C CYS A 465 -16.00 -21.63 1.15
N ALA A 466 -15.44 -22.84 1.20
CA ALA A 466 -16.08 -24.02 0.61
C ALA A 466 -17.32 -24.47 1.39
N ILE A 467 -17.32 -24.32 2.73
CA ILE A 467 -18.38 -24.78 3.62
C ILE A 467 -19.46 -23.71 3.83
N CYS A 468 -19.02 -22.45 3.97
CA CYS A 468 -19.87 -21.29 4.20
C CYS A 468 -19.72 -20.28 3.05
N PRO A 469 -20.40 -20.47 1.90
CA PRO A 469 -20.20 -19.65 0.71
C PRO A 469 -20.48 -18.15 0.86
N THR A 470 -21.19 -17.74 1.92
CA THR A 470 -21.49 -16.35 2.27
C THR A 470 -20.35 -15.66 3.05
N ARG A 471 -19.33 -16.42 3.46
CA ARG A 471 -18.17 -15.93 4.22
C ARG A 471 -16.88 -16.02 3.39
N PRO A 472 -15.93 -15.08 3.59
CA PRO A 472 -14.67 -15.11 2.89
C PRO A 472 -13.79 -16.29 3.32
N ALA A 473 -13.02 -16.83 2.39
CA ALA A 473 -11.98 -17.82 2.65
C ALA A 473 -10.76 -17.15 3.26
N VAL A 474 -10.37 -17.61 4.45
CA VAL A 474 -9.23 -17.09 5.23
C VAL A 474 -8.18 -18.17 5.46
N TRP A 475 -8.59 -19.42 5.56
CA TRP A 475 -7.72 -20.56 5.84
C TRP A 475 -7.66 -21.54 4.67
N TRP A 476 -6.50 -22.12 4.46
CA TRP A 476 -6.22 -23.19 3.51
C TRP A 476 -5.82 -24.43 4.28
N HIS A 477 -6.57 -25.51 4.10
CA HIS A 477 -6.23 -26.80 4.66
C HIS A 477 -5.21 -27.51 3.76
N LYS A 478 -4.01 -27.79 4.30
CA LYS A 478 -2.86 -28.23 3.49
C LYS A 478 -3.05 -29.57 2.79
N HIS A 479 -3.72 -30.53 3.43
CA HIS A 479 -3.84 -31.89 2.94
C HIS A 479 -5.01 -32.07 1.97
N LEU A 480 -6.20 -31.64 2.40
CA LEU A 480 -7.43 -31.72 1.60
C LEU A 480 -7.59 -30.58 0.58
N HIS A 481 -6.72 -29.57 0.58
CA HIS A 481 -6.79 -28.44 -0.35
C HIS A 481 -8.15 -27.71 -0.35
N ILE A 482 -8.76 -27.58 0.83
CA ILE A 482 -10.06 -26.92 1.04
C ILE A 482 -9.84 -25.51 1.61
N LYS A 483 -10.67 -24.56 1.16
CA LYS A 483 -10.71 -23.19 1.67
C LYS A 483 -11.76 -23.06 2.77
N LEU A 484 -11.37 -22.54 3.93
CA LEU A 484 -12.24 -22.36 5.09
C LEU A 484 -12.31 -20.88 5.48
N SER A 485 -13.46 -20.45 5.98
CA SER A 485 -13.63 -19.15 6.64
C SER A 485 -13.08 -19.21 8.07
N THR A 486 -12.95 -18.05 8.73
CA THR A 486 -12.64 -17.94 10.15
C THR A 486 -13.64 -18.74 11.00
N PHE A 487 -14.93 -18.53 10.80
CA PHE A 487 -16.00 -19.30 11.45
C PHE A 487 -15.87 -20.81 11.24
N ALA A 488 -15.79 -21.28 9.99
CA ALA A 488 -15.77 -22.70 9.69
C ALA A 488 -14.52 -23.38 10.27
N ALA A 489 -13.36 -22.71 10.20
CA ALA A 489 -12.13 -23.21 10.79
C ALA A 489 -12.23 -23.32 12.33
N ALA A 490 -12.79 -22.31 13.00
CA ALA A 490 -12.98 -22.33 14.45
C ALA A 490 -13.87 -23.50 14.90
N VAL A 491 -15.02 -23.69 14.24
CA VAL A 491 -15.94 -24.79 14.54
C VAL A 491 -15.29 -26.16 14.35
N LEU A 492 -14.54 -26.34 13.25
CA LEU A 492 -13.91 -27.63 12.94
C LEU A 492 -12.73 -27.96 13.87
N VAL A 493 -11.98 -26.93 14.29
CA VAL A 493 -10.91 -27.08 15.28
C VAL A 493 -11.50 -27.44 16.65
N GLU A 494 -12.53 -26.71 17.10
CA GLU A 494 -13.19 -26.97 18.37
C GLU A 494 -13.82 -28.37 18.42
N ALA A 495 -14.42 -28.81 17.31
CA ALA A 495 -14.98 -30.15 17.18
C ALA A 495 -13.91 -31.27 17.05
N GLY A 496 -12.62 -30.94 17.06
CA GLY A 496 -11.51 -31.90 16.92
C GLY A 496 -11.40 -32.55 15.54
N LEU A 497 -12.04 -31.99 14.51
CA LEU A 497 -12.07 -32.54 13.14
C LEU A 497 -10.92 -32.02 12.26
N VAL A 498 -10.33 -30.88 12.64
CA VAL A 498 -9.19 -30.26 11.94
C VAL A 498 -8.12 -29.91 12.96
N ASP A 499 -6.89 -30.38 12.71
CA ASP A 499 -5.73 -29.93 13.47
C ASP A 499 -5.37 -28.48 13.08
N PRO A 500 -5.26 -27.52 14.03
CA PRO A 500 -4.81 -26.16 13.76
C PRO A 500 -3.51 -26.06 12.97
N HIS A 501 -2.57 -26.99 13.15
CA HIS A 501 -1.28 -26.97 12.43
C HIS A 501 -1.40 -27.32 10.95
N SER A 502 -2.50 -27.97 10.56
CA SER A 502 -2.84 -28.28 9.16
C SER A 502 -3.35 -27.05 8.37
N LEU A 503 -3.68 -25.95 9.06
CA LEU A 503 -4.18 -24.72 8.47
C LEU A 503 -3.07 -23.72 8.17
N GLU A 504 -3.19 -23.05 7.02
CA GLU A 504 -2.35 -21.92 6.61
C GLU A 504 -3.22 -20.75 6.15
N LEU A 505 -2.72 -19.52 6.26
CA LEU A 505 -3.43 -18.36 5.73
C LEU A 505 -3.60 -18.49 4.21
N TYR A 506 -4.85 -18.45 3.78
CA TYR A 506 -5.22 -18.51 2.38
C TYR A 506 -4.93 -17.17 1.69
N ARG A 507 -4.52 -17.25 0.43
CA ARG A 507 -4.19 -16.10 -0.42
C ARG A 507 -5.11 -16.13 -1.63
N SER A 508 -6.13 -15.28 -1.64
CA SER A 508 -7.12 -15.21 -2.72
C SER A 508 -6.56 -14.62 -4.01
N LYS A 509 -5.53 -13.77 -3.92
CA LYS A 509 -4.82 -13.18 -5.06
C LYS A 509 -3.31 -13.31 -4.92
N HIS A 510 -2.67 -13.74 -6.01
CA HIS A 510 -1.21 -13.74 -6.15
C HIS A 510 -0.81 -12.72 -7.21
N TYR A 511 0.09 -11.81 -6.83
CA TYR A 511 0.71 -10.85 -7.74
C TYR A 511 2.08 -11.38 -8.16
N ASP A 512 2.30 -11.44 -9.47
CA ASP A 512 3.56 -11.90 -10.04
C ASP A 512 4.42 -10.71 -10.44
N THR A 513 4.98 -10.04 -9.44
CA THR A 513 5.77 -8.81 -9.59
C THR A 513 7.16 -9.03 -10.19
N ASN A 514 7.58 -10.29 -10.35
CA ASN A 514 8.94 -10.66 -10.75
C ASN A 514 9.03 -11.34 -12.13
N ARG A 515 7.91 -11.64 -12.79
CA ARG A 515 7.88 -12.42 -14.03
C ARG A 515 7.93 -11.56 -15.29
N ASP A 516 8.66 -12.03 -16.29
CA ASP A 516 8.72 -11.40 -17.62
C ASP A 516 7.41 -11.58 -18.42
N PRO A 517 7.03 -10.57 -19.22
CA PRO A 517 5.81 -10.63 -20.03
C PRO A 517 5.87 -11.78 -21.04
N ARG A 518 4.75 -12.50 -21.18
CA ARG A 518 4.55 -13.47 -22.27
C ARG A 518 4.04 -12.71 -23.50
N GLY A 519 4.88 -12.53 -24.52
CA GLY A 519 4.38 -12.27 -25.88
C GLY A 519 5.20 -11.28 -26.73
N PRO A 520 5.14 -11.39 -28.07
CA PRO A 520 5.96 -10.61 -29.01
C PRO A 520 5.52 -9.15 -29.21
N LEU A 521 4.32 -8.75 -28.79
CA LEU A 521 3.79 -7.38 -28.98
C LEU A 521 4.14 -6.40 -27.85
N SER A 522 4.66 -6.87 -26.70
CA SER A 522 5.09 -6.00 -25.60
C SER A 522 6.52 -5.49 -25.73
N ALA A 523 7.34 -6.12 -26.58
CA ALA A 523 8.75 -5.76 -26.78
C ALA A 523 8.92 -4.40 -27.49
N SER A 524 7.97 -4.00 -28.34
CA SER A 524 8.00 -2.70 -29.05
C SER A 524 7.74 -1.52 -28.12
N ALA A 525 7.00 -1.70 -27.02
CA ALA A 525 6.84 -0.69 -25.98
C ALA A 525 8.09 -0.57 -25.07
N GLU A 526 8.79 -1.69 -24.82
CA GLU A 526 10.06 -1.71 -24.08
C GLU A 526 11.19 -0.97 -24.82
N VAL A 527 11.22 -1.04 -26.16
CA VAL A 527 12.19 -0.31 -26.98
C VAL A 527 11.95 1.20 -26.93
N LEU A 528 10.69 1.64 -26.92
CA LEU A 528 10.36 3.08 -26.83
C LEU A 528 10.76 3.67 -25.46
N TYR A 529 10.59 2.90 -24.39
CA TYR A 529 10.96 3.29 -23.04
C TYR A 529 12.49 3.40 -22.86
N GLY A 530 13.26 2.44 -23.38
CA GLY A 530 14.73 2.48 -23.34
C GLY A 530 15.34 3.63 -24.14
N VAL A 531 14.71 4.03 -25.24
CA VAL A 531 15.13 5.18 -26.06
C VAL A 531 14.84 6.51 -25.37
N VAL A 532 13.68 6.64 -24.70
CA VAL A 532 13.29 7.87 -23.98
C VAL A 532 14.09 8.02 -22.68
N SER A 533 14.31 6.95 -21.91
CA SER A 533 15.14 7.01 -20.71
C SER A 533 16.60 7.31 -21.06
N GLY A 534 17.13 6.68 -22.12
CA GLY A 534 18.49 6.96 -22.60
C GLY A 534 18.70 8.41 -23.07
N PHE A 535 17.67 9.03 -23.66
CA PHE A 535 17.74 10.42 -24.12
C PHE A 535 17.69 11.44 -22.96
N ILE A 536 16.91 11.16 -21.91
CA ILE A 536 16.77 12.05 -20.74
C ILE A 536 17.94 11.90 -19.77
N SER A 537 18.41 10.66 -19.51
CA SER A 537 19.60 10.41 -18.71
C SER A 537 20.86 10.96 -19.39
N GLY A 538 20.95 10.87 -20.72
CA GLY A 538 22.09 11.37 -21.50
C GLY A 538 22.21 12.90 -21.58
N LEU A 539 21.14 13.65 -21.25
CA LEU A 539 21.16 15.12 -21.26
C LEU A 539 21.30 15.75 -19.85
N ALA A 540 21.11 14.96 -18.79
CA ALA A 540 21.21 15.46 -17.40
C ALA A 540 22.55 15.14 -16.73
N THR A 541 23.41 14.31 -17.33
CA THR A 541 24.74 14.02 -16.83
C THR A 541 25.80 14.35 -17.87
N VAL A 542 26.63 15.35 -17.53
CA VAL A 542 27.80 15.95 -18.23
C VAL A 542 27.48 17.32 -18.86
N PRO A 543 28.07 18.47 -18.40
CA PRO A 543 29.26 18.63 -17.56
C PRO A 543 29.12 19.63 -16.38
N THR A 544 29.04 19.11 -15.15
CA THR A 544 29.49 19.84 -13.94
C THR A 544 30.48 19.01 -13.12
N ASP A 545 30.36 17.68 -13.16
CA ASP A 545 31.25 16.78 -12.43
C ASP A 545 32.62 16.56 -13.12
N LEU A 546 32.74 16.83 -14.43
CA LEU A 546 34.04 16.74 -15.12
C LEU A 546 34.95 17.95 -14.85
N ALA A 547 34.37 19.14 -14.67
CA ALA A 547 35.11 20.35 -14.30
C ALA A 547 35.55 20.34 -12.82
N GLY A 548 34.74 19.73 -11.93
CA GLY A 548 35.06 19.59 -10.51
C GLY A 548 36.10 18.50 -10.19
N MET A 549 36.18 17.45 -11.01
CA MET A 549 37.14 16.36 -10.84
C MET A 549 38.55 16.74 -11.33
N LEU A 550 38.67 17.49 -12.43
CA LEU A 550 39.98 17.96 -12.92
C LEU A 550 40.60 19.09 -12.07
N SER A 551 39.79 19.87 -11.34
CA SER A 551 40.28 20.96 -10.49
C SER A 551 40.66 20.51 -9.06
N LYS A 552 40.12 19.38 -8.58
CA LYS A 552 40.36 18.86 -7.22
C LYS A 552 41.58 17.95 -7.12
N GLU A 553 41.95 17.27 -8.20
CA GLU A 553 43.13 16.39 -8.26
C GLU A 553 44.45 17.18 -8.12
N ASN A 554 44.50 18.41 -8.65
CA ASN A 554 45.70 19.27 -8.61
C ASN A 554 45.89 20.04 -7.28
N ARG A 555 44.88 20.12 -6.41
CA ARG A 555 44.96 20.84 -5.12
C ARG A 555 45.24 19.95 -3.90
N LYS A 556 44.99 18.64 -3.98
CA LYS A 556 45.25 17.70 -2.87
C LYS A 556 46.67 17.13 -2.84
N ARG A 557 47.47 17.32 -3.89
CA ARG A 557 48.84 16.77 -3.99
C ARG A 557 49.93 17.61 -3.31
N LYS A 558 49.61 18.72 -2.63
CA LYS A 558 50.62 19.63 -2.03
C LYS A 558 50.43 20.04 -0.56
N ARG A 559 49.43 19.58 0.18
CA ARG A 559 49.30 19.96 1.61
C ARG A 559 48.87 18.79 2.51
N HIS A 560 49.76 18.50 3.45
CA HIS A 560 49.57 17.74 4.70
C HIS A 560 49.82 16.22 4.69
N ASN A 561 51.09 15.89 4.48
CA ASN A 561 51.87 15.11 5.45
C ASN A 561 52.05 15.95 6.73
N HIS A 562 51.25 15.74 7.78
CA HIS A 562 51.67 15.85 9.20
C HIS A 562 50.48 15.62 10.15
N HIS A 563 50.73 14.75 11.14
CA HIS A 563 50.01 14.50 12.39
C HIS A 563 48.97 13.38 12.49
N ARG A 564 49.12 12.68 13.62
CA ARG A 564 48.79 11.30 13.99
C ARG A 564 47.50 11.22 14.80
N HIS A 565 46.92 10.01 14.76
CA HIS A 565 46.23 9.28 15.82
C HIS A 565 46.48 9.74 17.27
N ILE A 566 45.39 9.84 18.06
CA ILE A 566 45.15 9.40 19.46
C ILE A 566 43.91 10.19 19.94
N GLY A 567 42.80 9.52 20.33
CA GLY A 567 41.63 10.25 20.85
C GLY A 567 40.34 9.48 21.13
N ASP A 568 40.11 8.29 20.56
CA ASP A 568 38.76 7.67 20.64
C ASP A 568 38.64 6.40 21.52
N ARG A 569 39.71 5.96 22.19
CA ARG A 569 39.65 4.77 23.10
C ARG A 569 39.27 5.10 24.55
N ASP A 570 39.60 6.29 25.06
CA ASP A 570 39.41 6.63 26.48
C ASP A 570 37.98 7.10 26.81
N TRP A 571 37.24 7.61 25.82
CA TRP A 571 35.84 8.03 26.00
C TRP A 571 34.89 6.83 26.16
N ILE A 572 35.15 5.73 25.46
CA ILE A 572 34.33 4.51 25.47
C ILE A 572 34.54 3.71 26.77
N GLN A 573 35.75 3.74 27.34
CA GLN A 573 36.10 2.99 28.54
C GLN A 573 35.56 3.64 29.83
N SER A 574 35.44 4.97 29.88
CA SER A 574 34.88 5.70 31.03
C SER A 574 33.36 5.56 31.17
N HIS A 575 32.63 5.48 30.06
CA HIS A 575 31.16 5.37 30.09
C HIS A 575 30.63 3.95 30.36
N CYS A 576 31.44 2.92 30.08
CA CYS A 576 31.08 1.54 30.40
C CYS A 576 31.28 1.19 31.89
N ALA A 577 32.23 1.83 32.57
CA ALA A 577 32.48 1.60 34.00
C ALA A 577 31.42 2.23 34.91
N ALA A 578 30.87 3.39 34.54
CA ALA A 578 29.83 4.09 35.30
C ALA A 578 28.47 3.36 35.30
N GLY A 579 28.12 2.70 34.19
CA GLY A 579 26.88 1.91 34.08
C GLY A 579 26.88 0.61 34.88
N LEU A 580 28.06 0.01 35.08
CA LEU A 580 28.23 -1.22 35.87
C LEU A 580 28.22 -0.97 37.39
N ALA A 581 28.52 0.26 37.84
CA ALA A 581 28.47 0.65 39.25
C ALA A 581 27.03 0.92 39.75
N GLN A 582 26.14 1.46 38.90
CA GLN A 582 24.73 1.70 39.26
C GLN A 582 23.90 0.41 39.35
N ALA A 583 24.25 -0.63 38.58
CA ALA A 583 23.53 -1.91 38.59
C ALA A 583 23.82 -2.79 39.83
N LYS A 584 24.86 -2.47 40.62
CA LYS A 584 25.19 -3.18 41.87
C LYS A 584 24.60 -2.55 43.14
N ALA A 585 24.00 -1.35 43.05
CA ALA A 585 23.49 -0.62 44.21
C ALA A 585 22.00 -0.86 44.54
N GLN A 586 21.27 -1.66 43.74
CA GLN A 586 19.81 -1.87 43.89
C GLN A 586 19.39 -3.25 44.41
N LYS A 587 20.33 -4.08 44.89
CA LYS A 587 20.00 -5.35 45.57
C LYS A 587 20.77 -5.46 46.88
N GLY A 588 20.17 -4.94 47.95
CA GLY A 588 20.61 -5.14 49.32
C GLY A 588 19.46 -5.59 50.23
N GLU A 589 19.84 -6.24 51.34
CA GLU A 589 19.06 -6.64 52.55
C GLU A 589 18.41 -8.04 52.51
N GLY A 590 18.68 -9.02 53.38
CA GLY A 590 19.53 -9.24 54.59
C GLY A 590 19.26 -10.69 55.13
N PRO A 591 19.67 -11.13 56.34
CA PRO A 591 20.78 -10.71 57.21
C PRO A 591 21.71 -11.86 57.72
N SER A 592 22.90 -11.43 58.17
CA SER A 592 23.74 -11.90 59.31
C SER A 592 24.07 -13.39 59.54
N ASN A 593 25.38 -13.73 59.53
CA ASN A 593 26.09 -14.12 60.75
C ASN A 593 27.63 -14.02 60.63
N SER A 594 28.26 -13.84 61.79
CA SER A 594 29.58 -13.31 62.08
C SER A 594 30.76 -14.30 62.11
N HIS A 595 31.96 -13.72 62.29
CA HIS A 595 33.27 -14.26 62.71
C HIS A 595 34.31 -14.38 61.57
N ILE A 596 35.25 -13.44 61.39
CA ILE A 596 36.40 -12.96 62.20
C ILE A 596 37.68 -13.82 62.02
N ASN A 597 38.75 -13.09 61.68
CA ASN A 597 40.19 -13.38 61.68
C ASN A 597 40.74 -14.24 60.53
N GLY A 598 41.84 -13.88 59.87
CA GLY A 598 42.77 -12.78 60.07
C GLY A 598 44.15 -13.19 59.55
N ALA A 599 44.83 -12.23 58.89
CA ALA A 599 46.27 -12.21 58.58
C ALA A 599 46.81 -13.29 57.62
N SER A 600 47.84 -13.09 56.81
CA SER A 600 48.58 -11.94 56.27
C SER A 600 49.72 -12.54 55.45
N ARG A 601 50.09 -11.89 54.34
CA ARG A 601 51.44 -11.89 53.71
C ARG A 601 51.96 -13.24 53.17
N GLN A 602 52.80 -13.32 52.15
CA GLN A 602 53.29 -12.49 51.03
C GLN A 602 54.30 -13.41 50.33
N ASP A 603 54.48 -13.28 49.01
CA ASP A 603 55.76 -13.47 48.28
C ASP A 603 56.49 -14.83 48.41
N ARG A 604 57.15 -15.42 47.41
CA ARG A 604 57.42 -15.18 45.99
C ARG A 604 58.26 -16.38 45.54
N SER A 605 58.27 -16.60 44.22
CA SER A 605 59.38 -17.10 43.39
C SER A 605 60.00 -18.48 43.67
N GLU A 606 59.88 -19.36 42.67
CA GLU A 606 61.01 -19.98 41.93
C GLU A 606 61.40 -21.32 42.56
N SER A 607 61.73 -22.39 41.86
CA SER A 607 61.98 -22.70 40.45
C SER A 607 62.08 -24.23 40.36
N ASP A 608 61.85 -24.77 39.16
CA ASP A 608 62.50 -25.95 38.56
C ASP A 608 62.87 -27.16 39.45
N ASP A 609 62.34 -28.35 39.13
CA ASP A 609 63.04 -29.25 38.21
C ASP A 609 62.32 -30.60 38.00
N GLY A 610 62.45 -31.11 36.77
CA GLY A 610 63.06 -32.43 36.62
C GLY A 610 62.20 -33.70 36.77
N SER A 611 61.46 -34.00 35.72
CA SER A 611 61.60 -35.26 34.94
C SER A 611 61.09 -36.63 35.45
N SER A 612 60.48 -37.31 34.49
CA SER A 612 60.60 -38.74 34.13
C SER A 612 59.50 -39.73 34.56
N ALA A 613 58.68 -40.04 33.55
CA ALA A 613 58.39 -41.37 33.01
C ALA A 613 57.85 -42.46 33.95
N SER A 614 56.64 -42.95 33.67
CA SER A 614 56.40 -44.27 33.05
C SER A 614 54.91 -44.65 33.11
N GLU A 615 54.31 -44.92 31.94
CA GLU A 615 53.23 -45.90 31.76
C GLU A 615 53.87 -47.32 31.71
N PRO A 616 53.15 -48.48 31.67
CA PRO A 616 51.74 -48.70 31.35
C PRO A 616 51.03 -49.83 32.18
N GLY A 617 49.78 -50.14 31.82
CA GLY A 617 49.29 -51.53 31.88
C GLY A 617 47.96 -51.80 32.59
N SER A 618 46.89 -51.89 31.78
CA SER A 618 45.81 -52.90 31.78
C SER A 618 45.40 -53.65 33.06
N GLU A 619 44.10 -53.69 33.36
CA GLU A 619 43.25 -54.89 33.14
C GLU A 619 41.76 -54.65 33.49
N SER A 620 40.90 -55.36 32.75
CA SER A 620 39.46 -55.59 32.89
C SER A 620 39.12 -56.36 34.20
N GLU A 621 37.90 -56.55 34.71
CA GLU A 621 36.64 -57.04 34.11
C GLU A 621 35.59 -57.28 35.24
N TYR A 622 34.33 -57.58 34.88
CA TYR A 622 33.20 -58.18 35.65
C TYR A 622 32.21 -57.34 36.51
N ALA A 623 31.07 -57.00 35.86
CA ALA A 623 29.72 -57.62 35.97
C ALA A 623 28.83 -57.61 37.25
N SER A 624 27.52 -57.38 36.97
CA SER A 624 26.28 -57.90 37.61
C SER A 624 25.78 -57.26 38.92
N ALA A 625 24.49 -57.14 39.28
CA ALA A 625 23.16 -57.24 38.66
C ALA A 625 22.09 -56.90 39.75
N GLU A 626 20.84 -56.62 39.33
CA GLU A 626 19.54 -56.85 40.06
C GLU A 626 19.20 -56.03 41.33
N GLU A 627 17.95 -55.84 41.78
CA GLU A 627 16.54 -55.78 41.29
C GLU A 627 15.64 -55.47 42.52
N GLY A 628 14.35 -55.13 42.33
CA GLY A 628 13.29 -55.16 43.38
C GLY A 628 12.35 -53.95 43.36
N GLN A 629 11.17 -53.99 42.69
CA GLN A 629 9.82 -54.44 43.15
C GLN A 629 9.22 -53.60 44.31
N SER A 630 7.91 -53.42 44.53
CA SER A 630 6.61 -53.42 43.81
C SER A 630 5.54 -53.14 44.90
N GLY A 631 4.31 -52.70 44.56
CA GLY A 631 3.19 -52.73 45.54
C GLY A 631 1.97 -51.87 45.21
N SER A 632 0.85 -52.53 44.90
CA SER A 632 -0.50 -52.01 44.62
C SER A 632 -1.47 -52.19 45.79
N SER A 633 -2.62 -51.49 45.83
CA SER A 633 -3.95 -52.09 46.08
C SER A 633 -5.12 -51.11 45.85
N SER A 634 -6.30 -51.68 45.63
CA SER A 634 -7.58 -51.14 45.14
C SER A 634 -8.73 -51.57 46.06
N ALA A 635 -9.87 -50.85 46.06
CA ALA A 635 -11.20 -51.39 46.43
C ALA A 635 -12.38 -50.50 45.99
N ASP A 636 -13.46 -51.14 45.54
CA ASP A 636 -14.73 -50.65 44.96
C ASP A 636 -15.84 -50.32 45.99
N THR A 637 -16.85 -49.54 45.57
CA THR A 637 -18.29 -49.75 45.91
C THR A 637 -19.22 -48.94 44.98
N ALA A 638 -20.43 -49.44 44.72
CA ALA A 638 -21.37 -48.99 43.68
C ALA A 638 -22.79 -48.64 44.20
N VAL A 639 -23.62 -48.09 43.29
CA VAL A 639 -25.11 -47.90 43.27
C VAL A 639 -25.59 -46.52 43.84
N ASP A 640 -26.47 -45.68 43.27
CA ASP A 640 -27.57 -45.80 42.27
C ASP A 640 -27.89 -44.47 41.50
N ASP A 641 -28.85 -44.58 40.58
CA ASP A 641 -29.32 -43.78 39.43
C ASP A 641 -30.05 -42.41 39.64
N SER A 642 -30.25 -41.72 38.51
CA SER A 642 -31.23 -40.65 38.19
C SER A 642 -30.96 -39.17 38.56
N ASP A 643 -30.44 -38.40 37.59
CA ASP A 643 -30.86 -37.02 37.23
C ASP A 643 -29.90 -36.44 36.17
N ALA A 644 -30.00 -36.94 34.95
CA ALA A 644 -29.25 -36.44 33.80
C ALA A 644 -30.23 -36.06 32.70
N ASP A 645 -30.57 -34.77 32.59
CA ASP A 645 -30.94 -34.17 31.28
C ASP A 645 -31.04 -32.64 31.19
N ASN A 646 -30.63 -31.84 32.20
CA ASN A 646 -30.69 -30.36 32.07
C ASN A 646 -29.46 -29.56 32.53
N ALA A 647 -28.32 -30.20 32.84
CA ALA A 647 -27.11 -29.49 33.29
C ALA A 647 -25.97 -29.40 32.24
N ALA A 648 -26.11 -30.04 31.07
CA ALA A 648 -24.99 -30.21 30.14
C ALA A 648 -24.67 -29.00 29.23
N ASN A 649 -25.55 -28.00 29.14
CA ASN A 649 -25.34 -26.84 28.27
C ASN A 649 -24.83 -25.57 28.98
N GLU A 650 -24.84 -25.53 30.32
CA GLU A 650 -24.44 -24.34 31.10
C GLU A 650 -22.99 -24.45 31.63
N LEU A 651 -22.47 -25.67 31.77
CA LEU A 651 -21.14 -25.97 32.32
C LEU A 651 -19.95 -25.77 31.35
N ASP A 652 -20.19 -25.46 30.08
CA ASP A 652 -19.13 -25.29 29.06
C ASP A 652 -18.79 -23.81 28.78
N LEU A 653 -19.71 -22.89 29.08
CA LEU A 653 -19.52 -21.45 28.89
C LEU A 653 -18.67 -20.83 30.02
N GLU A 654 -18.90 -21.25 31.28
CA GLU A 654 -18.15 -20.78 32.44
C GLU A 654 -16.67 -21.20 32.41
N ARG A 655 -16.37 -22.43 31.96
CA ARG A 655 -15.00 -22.93 31.77
C ARG A 655 -14.24 -22.15 30.69
N THR A 656 -14.95 -21.68 29.67
CA THR A 656 -14.35 -20.88 28.59
C THR A 656 -14.05 -19.44 29.05
N LEU A 657 -14.90 -18.87 29.89
CA LEU A 657 -14.73 -17.52 30.46
C LEU A 657 -13.62 -17.44 31.51
N THR A 658 -13.50 -18.46 32.39
CA THR A 658 -12.41 -18.53 33.39
C THR A 658 -11.04 -18.73 32.74
N ARG A 659 -10.95 -19.46 31.62
CA ARG A 659 -9.70 -19.61 30.84
C ARG A 659 -9.26 -18.29 30.21
N LYS A 660 -10.21 -17.42 29.85
CA LYS A 660 -9.96 -16.11 29.25
C LYS A 660 -9.36 -15.13 30.28
N GLN A 661 -9.93 -15.08 31.49
CA GLN A 661 -9.45 -14.23 32.59
C GLN A 661 -8.08 -14.65 33.13
N ALA A 662 -7.81 -15.96 33.22
CA ALA A 662 -6.50 -16.47 33.65
C ALA A 662 -5.38 -16.20 32.61
N THR A 663 -5.74 -16.01 31.34
CA THR A 663 -4.79 -15.72 30.25
C THR A 663 -4.42 -14.24 30.21
N GLU A 664 -5.32 -13.33 30.57
CA GLU A 664 -5.09 -11.87 30.54
C GLU A 664 -4.12 -11.37 31.62
N GLN A 665 -4.11 -11.97 32.82
CA GLN A 665 -3.19 -11.57 33.90
C GLN A 665 -1.73 -12.05 33.70
N LYS A 666 -1.50 -13.13 32.94
CA LYS A 666 -0.15 -13.64 32.65
C LYS A 666 0.59 -12.87 31.54
N ILE A 667 -0.15 -12.14 30.70
CA ILE A 667 0.41 -11.45 29.52
C ILE A 667 1.15 -10.15 29.90
N GLY A 668 0.65 -9.39 30.89
CA GLY A 668 1.22 -8.08 31.26
C GLY A 668 2.61 -8.11 31.89
N ALA A 669 2.97 -9.18 32.61
CA ALA A 669 4.29 -9.32 33.24
C ALA A 669 5.38 -9.86 32.29
N GLN A 670 5.00 -10.61 31.25
CA GLN A 670 5.93 -11.12 30.23
C GLN A 670 6.26 -10.09 29.14
N GLU A 671 5.41 -9.07 28.94
CA GLU A 671 5.60 -8.03 27.93
C GLU A 671 6.81 -7.12 28.21
N ILE A 672 7.06 -6.77 29.48
CA ILE A 672 8.10 -5.84 29.89
C ILE A 672 9.52 -6.46 29.78
N LEU A 673 9.66 -7.76 30.05
CA LEU A 673 10.91 -8.53 29.89
C LEU A 673 11.16 -8.97 28.44
N ALA A 674 10.10 -9.16 27.64
CA ALA A 674 10.20 -9.42 26.21
C ALA A 674 10.71 -8.20 25.43
N GLU A 675 10.35 -6.97 25.84
CA GLU A 675 10.73 -5.74 25.15
C GLU A 675 12.25 -5.49 25.15
N THR A 676 12.93 -5.71 26.29
CA THR A 676 14.37 -5.44 26.42
C THR A 676 15.23 -6.47 25.68
N SER A 677 14.83 -7.76 25.67
CA SER A 677 15.48 -8.81 24.86
C SER A 677 15.16 -8.69 23.36
N TYR A 678 13.98 -8.15 23.03
CA TYR A 678 13.52 -7.88 21.67
C TYR A 678 14.36 -6.81 20.97
N HIS A 679 14.72 -5.71 21.65
CA HIS A 679 15.55 -4.65 21.07
C HIS A 679 16.97 -5.15 20.74
N THR A 680 17.55 -5.98 21.61
CA THR A 680 18.89 -6.59 21.40
C THR A 680 18.88 -7.65 20.30
N SER A 681 17.85 -8.52 20.26
CA SER A 681 17.65 -9.53 19.19
C SER A 681 17.42 -8.90 17.81
N LYS A 682 16.62 -7.84 17.76
CA LYS A 682 16.31 -7.10 16.54
C LYS A 682 17.56 -6.42 16.00
N PHE A 683 18.34 -5.76 16.85
CA PHE A 683 19.59 -5.11 16.48
C PHE A 683 20.61 -6.14 15.93
N ALA A 684 20.81 -7.27 16.60
CA ALA A 684 21.70 -8.34 16.14
C ALA A 684 21.29 -8.92 14.77
N LYS A 685 19.98 -9.17 14.57
CA LYS A 685 19.43 -9.59 13.27
C LYS A 685 19.59 -8.50 12.20
N GLN A 686 19.53 -7.23 12.57
CA GLN A 686 19.73 -6.11 11.66
C GLN A 686 21.19 -6.03 11.20
N VAL A 687 22.16 -6.19 12.10
CA VAL A 687 23.60 -6.25 11.79
C VAL A 687 23.90 -7.44 10.88
N LEU A 688 23.38 -8.63 11.21
CA LEU A 688 23.53 -9.82 10.37
C LEU A 688 22.91 -9.65 8.98
N ASN A 689 21.77 -8.95 8.89
CA ASN A 689 21.14 -8.61 7.62
C ASN A 689 22.04 -7.71 6.75
N TYR A 690 22.75 -6.74 7.35
CA TYR A 690 23.71 -5.91 6.61
C TYR A 690 24.94 -6.70 6.13
N ALA A 691 25.44 -7.64 6.93
CA ALA A 691 26.59 -8.48 6.57
C ALA A 691 26.26 -9.42 5.38
N ILE A 692 25.03 -9.93 5.29
CA ILE A 692 24.60 -10.85 4.23
C ILE A 692 24.15 -10.08 2.97
N MET A 693 23.55 -8.89 3.10
CA MET A 693 22.99 -8.13 1.97
C MET A 693 24.04 -7.78 0.91
N LEU A 694 25.23 -7.35 1.34
CA LEU A 694 26.29 -6.87 0.43
C LEU A 694 26.79 -7.95 -0.55
N PRO A 695 27.18 -9.17 -0.10
CA PRO A 695 27.53 -10.26 -1.02
C PRO A 695 26.34 -10.82 -1.81
N THR A 696 25.15 -10.85 -1.21
CA THR A 696 23.93 -11.42 -1.84
C THR A 696 23.49 -10.58 -3.04
N ASP A 697 23.40 -9.25 -2.88
CA ASP A 697 22.91 -8.37 -3.95
C ASP A 697 23.86 -8.40 -5.15
N LEU A 698 25.18 -8.48 -4.94
CA LEU A 698 26.17 -8.60 -6.03
C LEU A 698 26.05 -9.93 -6.77
N THR A 699 26.13 -11.05 -6.05
CA THR A 699 26.12 -12.40 -6.66
C THR A 699 24.78 -12.71 -7.35
N LEU A 700 23.66 -12.31 -6.75
CA LEU A 700 22.33 -12.48 -7.35
C LEU A 700 22.12 -11.58 -8.57
N SER A 701 22.65 -10.35 -8.55
CA SER A 701 22.57 -9.45 -9.70
C SER A 701 23.41 -9.96 -10.87
N LEU A 702 24.60 -10.48 -10.60
CA LEU A 702 25.43 -11.15 -11.62
C LEU A 702 24.72 -12.38 -12.18
N ALA A 703 24.19 -13.26 -11.32
CA ALA A 703 23.45 -14.45 -11.76
C ALA A 703 22.27 -14.09 -12.67
N LYS A 704 21.43 -13.14 -12.25
CA LYS A 704 20.29 -12.65 -13.05
C LYS A 704 20.73 -11.91 -14.31
N GLY A 705 21.82 -11.14 -14.25
CA GLY A 705 22.38 -10.41 -15.38
C GLY A 705 22.83 -11.37 -16.48
N PHE A 706 23.64 -12.36 -16.13
CA PHE A 706 24.10 -13.40 -17.06
C PHE A 706 22.95 -14.28 -17.57
N HIS A 707 21.96 -14.60 -16.72
CA HIS A 707 20.77 -15.34 -17.12
C HIS A 707 19.92 -14.60 -18.17
N ASN A 708 19.76 -13.28 -18.00
CA ASN A 708 18.91 -12.47 -18.88
C ASN A 708 19.63 -11.93 -20.10
N ALA A 709 20.96 -11.82 -20.10
CA ALA A 709 21.74 -11.28 -21.21
C ALA A 709 21.45 -11.97 -22.57
N PRO A 710 21.24 -13.30 -22.66
CA PRO A 710 20.87 -13.95 -23.91
C PRO A 710 19.51 -13.54 -24.51
N LYS A 711 18.62 -12.94 -23.71
CA LYS A 711 17.33 -12.41 -24.19
C LYS A 711 17.53 -11.19 -25.11
N LEU A 712 18.62 -10.43 -24.93
CA LEU A 712 18.93 -9.24 -25.73
C LEU A 712 19.13 -9.55 -27.22
N TYR A 713 19.49 -10.80 -27.56
CA TYR A 713 19.61 -11.27 -28.94
C TYR A 713 18.58 -12.36 -29.29
N HIS A 714 17.44 -12.37 -28.58
CA HIS A 714 16.29 -13.27 -28.81
C HIS A 714 16.65 -14.75 -28.75
N ASP A 715 17.43 -15.18 -27.75
CA ASP A 715 17.59 -16.61 -27.45
C ASP A 715 16.31 -17.17 -26.79
N THR A 716 15.66 -18.14 -27.44
CA THR A 716 14.43 -18.77 -26.96
C THR A 716 14.65 -19.93 -25.98
N THR A 717 15.90 -20.25 -25.65
CA THR A 717 16.26 -21.36 -24.73
C THR A 717 16.50 -20.90 -23.30
N VAL A 718 16.37 -19.60 -23.02
CA VAL A 718 16.43 -19.08 -21.65
C VAL A 718 15.16 -19.49 -20.90
N GLN A 719 15.33 -20.39 -19.93
CA GLN A 719 14.26 -20.89 -19.07
C GLN A 719 13.91 -19.89 -17.97
N ARG A 720 12.89 -20.20 -17.17
CA ARG A 720 12.49 -19.34 -16.05
C ARG A 720 13.28 -19.70 -14.80
N ILE A 721 13.86 -18.68 -14.18
CA ILE A 721 14.48 -18.81 -12.85
C ILE A 721 13.43 -19.31 -11.83
N PRO A 722 13.69 -20.42 -11.11
CA PRO A 722 12.83 -20.90 -10.04
C PRO A 722 12.67 -19.87 -8.92
N ARG A 723 11.46 -19.73 -8.38
CA ARG A 723 11.17 -18.73 -7.34
C ARG A 723 11.76 -19.15 -5.99
N VAL A 724 12.74 -18.38 -5.52
CA VAL A 724 13.32 -18.52 -4.17
C VAL A 724 12.38 -17.92 -3.13
N ARG A 725 11.92 -18.76 -2.18
CA ARG A 725 11.05 -18.41 -1.04
C ARG A 725 11.75 -18.49 0.31
N ASN A 726 12.64 -19.47 0.47
CA ASN A 726 13.42 -19.78 1.67
C ASN A 726 14.75 -20.45 1.28
N VAL A 727 15.60 -20.75 2.26
CA VAL A 727 16.92 -21.40 2.05
C VAL A 727 16.81 -22.65 1.19
N LYS A 728 15.89 -23.58 1.50
CA LYS A 728 15.69 -24.84 0.76
C LYS A 728 15.37 -24.59 -0.72
N SER A 729 14.44 -23.67 -1.00
CA SER A 729 14.13 -23.28 -2.38
C SER A 729 15.26 -22.51 -3.07
N GLY A 730 16.13 -21.84 -2.31
CA GLY A 730 17.33 -21.17 -2.82
C GLY A 730 18.35 -22.17 -3.34
N PHE A 731 18.63 -23.23 -2.58
CA PHE A 731 19.46 -24.35 -3.04
C PHE A 731 18.85 -25.08 -4.24
N ARG A 732 17.53 -25.27 -4.26
CA ARG A 732 16.85 -25.86 -5.43
C ARG A 732 17.02 -24.98 -6.69
N ALA A 733 16.83 -23.66 -6.56
CA ALA A 733 17.01 -22.73 -7.67
C ALA A 733 18.46 -22.71 -8.17
N ALA A 734 19.44 -22.76 -7.26
CA ALA A 734 20.85 -22.87 -7.58
C ALA A 734 21.17 -24.11 -8.41
N GLY A 735 20.68 -25.29 -8.00
CA GLY A 735 20.92 -26.53 -8.73
C GLY A 735 20.29 -26.53 -10.13
N ILE A 736 19.07 -26.02 -10.26
CA ILE A 736 18.38 -25.91 -11.55
C ILE A 736 19.13 -24.93 -12.47
N GLU A 737 19.46 -23.73 -12.01
CA GLU A 737 20.17 -22.73 -12.83
C GLU A 737 21.55 -23.23 -13.26
N PHE A 738 22.27 -23.92 -12.36
CA PHE A 738 23.58 -24.50 -12.69
C PHE A 738 23.46 -25.59 -13.77
N THR A 739 22.57 -26.56 -13.57
CA THR A 739 22.42 -27.68 -14.51
C THR A 739 21.87 -27.23 -15.86
N GLU A 740 20.80 -26.42 -15.88
CA GLU A 740 20.22 -25.90 -17.11
C GLU A 740 21.14 -24.90 -17.82
N GLY A 741 21.84 -24.04 -17.05
CA GLY A 741 22.78 -23.06 -17.59
C GLY A 741 23.91 -23.72 -18.38
N PHE A 742 24.50 -24.80 -17.85
CA PHE A 742 25.50 -25.59 -18.55
C PHE A 742 24.92 -26.40 -19.71
N TYR A 743 23.79 -27.07 -19.49
CA TYR A 743 23.14 -27.89 -20.53
C TYR A 743 22.76 -27.05 -21.77
N TYR A 744 22.02 -25.95 -21.59
CA TYR A 744 21.61 -25.08 -22.69
C TYR A 744 22.72 -24.15 -23.21
N GLY A 745 23.77 -23.95 -22.42
CA GLY A 745 25.01 -23.31 -22.89
C GLY A 745 25.69 -24.17 -23.94
N ILE A 746 25.99 -25.43 -23.60
CA ILE A 746 26.74 -26.37 -24.45
C ILE A 746 25.89 -26.85 -25.64
N THR A 747 24.68 -27.36 -25.39
CA THR A 747 23.79 -27.82 -26.46
C THR A 747 23.33 -26.67 -27.37
N GLY A 748 23.39 -25.43 -26.88
CA GLY A 748 23.12 -24.22 -27.64
C GLY A 748 24.02 -24.06 -28.88
N LEU A 749 25.25 -24.60 -28.86
CA LEU A 749 26.17 -24.56 -30.00
C LEU A 749 25.64 -25.29 -31.23
N LEU A 750 24.86 -26.35 -31.04
CA LEU A 750 24.32 -27.17 -32.13
C LEU A 750 22.84 -26.87 -32.38
N THR A 751 22.07 -26.66 -31.31
CA THR A 751 20.62 -26.46 -31.41
C THR A 751 20.23 -25.08 -31.94
N GLN A 752 21.02 -24.02 -31.67
CA GLN A 752 20.72 -22.66 -32.15
C GLN A 752 20.98 -22.48 -33.65
N PRO A 753 22.10 -22.95 -34.24
CA PRO A 753 22.30 -22.94 -35.68
C PRO A 753 21.21 -23.74 -36.42
N ALA A 754 20.88 -24.94 -35.93
CA ALA A 754 19.84 -25.78 -36.54
C ALA A 754 18.45 -25.12 -36.52
N ARG A 755 18.05 -24.55 -35.37
CA ARG A 755 16.77 -23.79 -35.25
C ARG A 755 16.77 -22.50 -36.04
N GLY A 756 17.93 -21.82 -36.12
CA GLY A 756 18.10 -20.62 -36.92
C GLY A 756 17.92 -20.92 -38.41
N PHE A 757 18.53 -22.00 -38.90
CA PHE A 757 18.41 -22.46 -40.27
C PHE A 757 16.96 -22.83 -40.63
N GLN A 758 16.25 -23.57 -39.77
CA GLN A 758 14.84 -23.90 -39.98
C GLN A 758 13.93 -22.67 -40.05
N LYS A 759 14.26 -21.58 -39.35
CA LYS A 759 13.44 -20.35 -39.34
C LYS A 759 13.72 -19.38 -40.49
N SER A 760 14.96 -19.30 -40.99
CA SER A 760 15.35 -18.26 -41.96
C SER A 760 16.48 -18.65 -42.91
N GLY A 761 16.70 -19.95 -43.13
CA GLY A 761 17.73 -20.48 -44.04
C GLY A 761 19.14 -20.06 -43.65
N GLY A 762 20.02 -19.81 -44.63
CA GLY A 762 21.44 -19.49 -44.40
C GLY A 762 21.68 -18.24 -43.52
N ARG A 763 20.85 -17.19 -43.63
CA ARG A 763 20.91 -16.03 -42.74
C ARG A 763 20.53 -16.37 -41.29
N GLY A 764 19.62 -17.31 -41.12
CA GLY A 764 19.22 -17.84 -39.82
C GLY A 764 20.31 -18.71 -39.18
N LEU A 765 21.05 -19.48 -39.98
CA LEU A 765 22.19 -20.28 -39.52
C LEU A 765 23.29 -19.40 -38.89
N VAL A 766 23.72 -18.35 -39.60
CA VAL A 766 24.76 -17.42 -39.11
C VAL A 766 24.31 -16.72 -37.82
N LYS A 767 23.05 -16.27 -37.76
CA LYS A 767 22.47 -15.73 -36.52
C LYS A 767 22.44 -16.78 -35.41
N GLY A 768 22.10 -18.04 -35.72
CA GLY A 768 22.07 -19.16 -34.78
C GLY A 768 23.45 -19.52 -34.22
N VAL A 769 24.52 -19.44 -35.02
CA VAL A 769 25.91 -19.60 -34.56
C VAL A 769 26.29 -18.51 -33.55
N GLY A 770 25.98 -17.25 -33.86
CA GLY A 770 26.20 -16.13 -32.93
C GLY A 770 25.44 -16.30 -31.61
N LYS A 771 24.19 -16.75 -31.65
CA LYS A 771 23.40 -17.07 -30.45
C LYS A 771 23.98 -18.23 -29.64
N GLY A 772 24.45 -19.28 -30.32
CA GLY A 772 25.10 -20.43 -29.69
C GLY A 772 26.37 -20.04 -28.95
N MET A 773 27.25 -19.28 -29.62
CA MET A 773 28.50 -18.78 -29.01
C MET A 773 28.23 -17.87 -27.81
N GLY A 774 27.29 -16.92 -27.91
CA GLY A 774 26.90 -16.08 -26.77
C GLY A 774 26.32 -16.89 -25.59
N GLY A 775 25.54 -17.93 -25.88
CA GLY A 775 24.94 -18.81 -24.88
C GLY A 775 25.97 -19.64 -24.09
N VAL A 776 27.06 -20.09 -24.72
CA VAL A 776 28.14 -20.86 -24.07
C VAL A 776 28.87 -20.09 -22.98
N PHE A 777 29.01 -18.77 -23.13
CA PHE A 777 29.66 -17.95 -22.11
C PHE A 777 28.68 -17.46 -21.05
N LEU A 778 27.50 -16.99 -21.47
CA LEU A 778 26.57 -16.31 -20.56
C LEU A 778 25.78 -17.27 -19.67
N LYS A 779 25.36 -18.45 -20.18
CA LYS A 779 24.50 -19.35 -19.40
C LYS A 779 25.25 -20.15 -18.31
N PRO A 780 26.45 -20.69 -18.55
CA PRO A 780 27.25 -21.28 -17.47
C PRO A 780 27.65 -20.25 -16.41
N ALA A 781 27.96 -19.01 -16.81
CA ALA A 781 28.25 -17.93 -15.87
C ALA A 781 27.04 -17.62 -14.96
N ALA A 782 25.82 -17.62 -15.51
CA ALA A 782 24.59 -17.48 -14.72
C ALA A 782 24.44 -18.57 -13.66
N GLY A 783 24.73 -19.83 -14.04
CA GLY A 783 24.76 -20.99 -13.14
C GLY A 783 25.79 -20.87 -12.02
N ILE A 784 27.02 -20.47 -12.35
CA ILE A 784 28.13 -20.32 -11.39
C ILE A 784 27.79 -19.24 -10.35
N TRP A 785 27.37 -18.06 -10.79
CA TRP A 785 26.96 -16.99 -9.87
C TRP A 785 25.69 -17.35 -9.09
N GLY A 786 24.80 -18.16 -9.69
CA GLY A 786 23.58 -18.68 -9.07
C GLY A 786 23.82 -19.63 -7.89
N LEU A 787 24.93 -20.39 -7.89
CA LEU A 787 25.29 -21.32 -6.80
C LEU A 787 25.44 -20.63 -5.45
N ALA A 788 26.00 -19.41 -5.43
CA ALA A 788 26.06 -18.58 -4.23
C ALA A 788 24.84 -17.65 -4.11
N GLY A 789 24.40 -17.05 -5.23
CA GLY A 789 23.36 -16.03 -5.23
C GLY A 789 21.99 -16.52 -4.75
N PHE A 790 21.52 -17.68 -5.19
CA PHE A 790 20.17 -18.16 -4.83
C PHE A 790 20.05 -18.70 -3.39
N PRO A 791 21.03 -19.45 -2.83
CA PRO A 791 20.97 -19.84 -1.43
C PRO A 791 21.09 -18.65 -0.49
N LEU A 792 21.96 -17.68 -0.81
CA LEU A 792 22.09 -16.42 -0.07
C LEU A 792 20.80 -15.58 -0.14
N ASP A 793 20.14 -15.51 -1.31
CA ASP A 793 18.81 -14.89 -1.43
C ASP A 793 17.77 -15.61 -0.56
N GLY A 794 17.80 -16.94 -0.51
CA GLY A 794 16.95 -17.75 0.35
C GLY A 794 17.18 -17.53 1.86
N LEU A 795 18.44 -17.34 2.27
CA LEU A 795 18.84 -17.02 3.64
C LEU A 795 18.41 -15.60 4.02
N HIS A 796 18.70 -14.63 3.16
CA HIS A 796 18.30 -13.24 3.31
C HIS A 796 16.77 -13.11 3.43
N LYS A 797 16.00 -13.81 2.57
CA LYS A 797 14.53 -13.90 2.66
C LYS A 797 14.04 -14.54 3.96
N SER A 798 14.73 -15.56 4.47
CA SER A 798 14.34 -16.24 5.71
C SER A 798 14.60 -15.37 6.95
N LEU A 799 15.74 -14.67 7.01
CA LEU A 799 16.08 -13.68 8.04
C LEU A 799 15.08 -12.52 8.06
N ARG A 800 14.77 -12.01 6.87
CA ARG A 800 13.82 -10.92 6.69
C ARG A 800 12.39 -11.31 7.03
N SER A 801 11.96 -12.50 6.63
CA SER A 801 10.69 -13.10 7.05
C SER A 801 10.60 -13.15 8.58
N SER A 802 11.67 -13.57 9.27
CA SER A 802 11.76 -13.59 10.73
C SER A 802 11.48 -12.23 11.39
N LEU A 803 11.96 -11.13 10.82
CA LEU A 803 11.68 -9.77 11.32
C LEU A 803 10.20 -9.37 11.12
N THR A 804 9.54 -9.88 10.08
CA THR A 804 8.10 -9.65 9.81
C THR A 804 7.17 -10.64 10.50
N LYS A 805 7.70 -11.70 11.13
CA LYS A 805 6.89 -12.74 11.80
C LYS A 805 6.00 -12.14 12.90
N ASN A 806 6.44 -11.09 13.59
CA ASN A 806 5.63 -10.46 14.66
C ASN A 806 4.31 -9.86 14.12
N LYS A 807 4.34 -9.11 13.00
CA LYS A 807 3.11 -8.59 12.37
C LYS A 807 2.24 -9.71 11.78
N THR A 808 2.87 -10.76 11.24
CA THR A 808 2.13 -11.93 10.71
C THR A 808 1.43 -12.70 11.83
N LYS A 809 2.07 -12.83 13.00
CA LYS A 809 1.44 -13.41 14.21
C LYS A 809 0.24 -12.59 14.68
N TYR A 810 0.32 -11.27 14.61
CA TYR A 810 -0.81 -10.40 14.94
C TYR A 810 -2.01 -10.66 13.99
N ILE A 811 -1.77 -10.75 12.67
CA ILE A 811 -2.82 -11.09 11.70
C ILE A 811 -3.43 -12.45 12.00
N LEU A 812 -2.60 -13.46 12.30
CA LEU A 812 -3.06 -14.79 12.70
C LEU A 812 -3.94 -14.73 13.96
N ARG A 813 -3.48 -14.06 15.01
CA ARG A 813 -4.24 -13.86 16.26
C ARG A 813 -5.58 -13.20 15.98
N SER A 814 -5.60 -12.13 15.19
CA SER A 814 -6.82 -11.40 14.84
C SER A 814 -7.82 -12.27 14.09
N ARG A 815 -7.36 -13.12 13.16
CA ARG A 815 -8.24 -14.06 12.42
C ARG A 815 -8.74 -15.21 13.29
N LEU A 816 -7.93 -15.69 14.23
CA LEU A 816 -8.35 -16.70 15.21
C LEU A 816 -9.42 -16.12 16.14
N GLU A 817 -9.17 -14.93 16.67
CA GLU A 817 -10.12 -14.21 17.53
C GLU A 817 -11.44 -13.92 16.80
N GLN A 818 -11.37 -13.45 15.55
CA GLN A 818 -12.53 -13.30 14.68
C GLN A 818 -13.32 -14.62 14.55
N GLY A 819 -12.64 -15.74 14.30
CA GLY A 819 -13.29 -17.05 14.16
C GLY A 819 -13.98 -17.53 15.44
N ILE A 820 -13.33 -17.32 16.59
CA ILE A 820 -13.89 -17.67 17.92
C ILE A 820 -15.12 -16.79 18.21
N GLN A 821 -15.04 -15.48 17.97
CA GLN A 821 -16.19 -14.57 18.15
C GLN A 821 -17.37 -14.96 17.25
N GLU A 822 -17.10 -15.24 15.96
CA GLU A 822 -18.11 -15.70 15.01
C GLU A 822 -18.74 -17.03 15.43
N MET A 823 -17.95 -17.95 16.01
CA MET A 823 -18.45 -19.23 16.52
C MET A 823 -19.31 -19.05 17.77
N CYS A 824 -18.87 -18.24 18.74
CA CYS A 824 -19.63 -17.97 19.96
C CYS A 824 -20.96 -17.25 19.67
N ALA A 825 -21.01 -16.40 18.65
CA ALA A 825 -22.22 -15.70 18.23
C ALA A 825 -23.17 -16.55 17.36
N SER A 826 -22.77 -17.77 16.97
CA SER A 826 -23.55 -18.63 16.09
C SER A 826 -24.45 -19.61 16.84
N SER A 827 -25.55 -20.02 16.19
CA SER A 827 -26.45 -21.04 16.73
C SER A 827 -25.82 -22.45 16.73
N ALA A 828 -26.36 -23.37 17.52
CA ALA A 828 -25.94 -24.79 17.48
C ALA A 828 -26.19 -25.43 16.10
N GLU A 829 -27.29 -25.05 15.44
CA GLU A 829 -27.65 -25.55 14.10
C GLU A 829 -26.64 -25.12 13.03
N GLU A 830 -26.21 -23.85 13.03
CA GLU A 830 -25.20 -23.34 12.10
C GLU A 830 -23.87 -24.09 12.26
N ARG A 831 -23.46 -24.37 13.51
CA ARG A 831 -22.25 -25.15 13.81
C ARG A 831 -22.38 -26.61 13.35
N ALA A 832 -23.53 -27.23 13.56
CA ALA A 832 -23.81 -28.59 13.10
C ALA A 832 -23.77 -28.72 11.57
N VAL A 833 -24.26 -27.71 10.83
CA VAL A 833 -24.20 -27.66 9.36
C VAL A 833 -22.75 -27.64 8.87
N VAL A 834 -21.86 -26.90 9.54
CA VAL A 834 -20.42 -26.87 9.21
C VAL A 834 -19.81 -28.27 9.34
N VAL A 835 -20.05 -28.94 10.47
CA VAL A 835 -19.55 -30.30 10.74
C VAL A 835 -20.08 -31.30 9.72
N LYS A 836 -21.38 -31.25 9.40
CA LYS A 836 -22.00 -32.13 8.39
C LYS A 836 -21.34 -31.98 7.03
N LYS A 837 -21.23 -30.74 6.53
CA LYS A 837 -20.62 -30.44 5.22
C LYS A 837 -19.15 -30.83 5.17
N TRP A 838 -18.40 -30.67 6.26
CA TRP A 838 -17.02 -31.13 6.32
C TRP A 838 -16.91 -32.64 6.12
N ARG A 839 -17.73 -33.43 6.82
CA ARG A 839 -17.74 -34.90 6.67
C ARG A 839 -18.11 -35.33 5.24
N GLU A 840 -19.00 -34.60 4.57
CA GLU A 840 -19.32 -34.84 3.16
C GLU A 840 -18.12 -34.56 2.23
N LEU A 841 -17.41 -33.44 2.45
CA LEU A 841 -16.21 -33.09 1.69
C LEU A 841 -15.08 -34.09 1.91
N GLU A 842 -14.90 -34.57 3.14
CA GLU A 842 -13.89 -35.57 3.48
C GLU A 842 -14.18 -36.93 2.82
N LYS A 843 -15.45 -37.37 2.83
CA LYS A 843 -15.89 -38.59 2.14
C LYS A 843 -15.72 -38.53 0.62
N ASN A 844 -15.99 -37.36 0.04
CA ASN A 844 -15.89 -37.14 -1.41
C ASN A 844 -14.48 -36.80 -1.88
N HIS A 845 -13.53 -36.58 -0.95
CA HIS A 845 -12.16 -36.36 -1.33
C HIS A 845 -11.57 -37.69 -1.80
N PRO A 846 -11.09 -37.80 -3.07
CA PRO A 846 -10.40 -39.00 -3.49
C PRO A 846 -9.19 -39.18 -2.57
N ARG A 847 -9.14 -40.30 -1.85
CA ARG A 847 -7.90 -40.78 -1.22
C ARG A 847 -6.96 -41.05 -2.39
N ASN A 848 -6.05 -40.12 -2.68
CA ASN A 848 -5.02 -40.33 -3.69
C ASN A 848 -4.19 -41.54 -3.25
N GLN A 849 -4.41 -42.67 -3.92
CA GLN A 849 -3.35 -43.62 -4.19
C GLN A 849 -2.31 -42.88 -5.04
N ASP A 850 -1.08 -42.87 -4.52
CA ASP A 850 0.20 -42.67 -5.19
C ASP A 850 0.48 -41.37 -5.99
N GLY A 851 1.51 -40.66 -5.51
CA GLY A 851 2.69 -40.32 -6.31
C GLY A 851 2.52 -39.46 -7.57
N HIS A 852 2.99 -38.22 -7.45
CA HIS A 852 3.42 -37.33 -8.55
C HIS A 852 2.36 -36.67 -9.46
N ALA A 853 2.17 -35.36 -9.26
CA ALA A 853 2.22 -34.37 -10.34
C ALA A 853 2.47 -32.96 -9.77
N HIS A 854 3.43 -32.26 -10.37
CA HIS A 854 4.11 -31.06 -9.87
C HIS A 854 3.41 -29.73 -10.16
#